data_AF-A0A1V4UXL0-F1
#
_entry.id   AF-A0A1V4UXL0-F1
#
_cell.length_a   1.000
_cell.length_b   1.000
_cell.length_c   1.000
_cell.angle_alpha   90.00
_cell.angle_beta   90.00
_cell.angle_gamma   90.00
#
_symmetry.space_group_name_H-M   'P 1'
#
loop_
_entity.id
_entity.type
_entity.pdbx_description
1 polymer ?
#
loop_
_entity_poly.entity_id
_entity_poly.type
_entity_poly.pdbx_seq_one_letter_code
_entity_poly.pdbx_strand_id
1 'polypeptide(L)'
;MLLQSVVDHIKGRSVEYLGIIGAINFFVATLLVLPFVKPYYGFNHYYYSLFHPTILLLGVVAVILLSMLSAFLKEKDYSKWYYPGALAVLVIFGTLLLYLALPQFINPLFAGLNIFQQKTGGAATVGEAAPLISYQGEFSWASLMSNFPGFGNIVILSSFFLALVGMALILGRYIRSQRPSDLLLITWSVILLVMTLAQNRFAYYYGVNVALLTGYLAFWLMQRVGIREPDSGILDTKDPGKFLISNVKIIISAIVIFVFLIYPALSTSLSVAHWAVGGPESDWMTSCAWLESNTPSPGMDLYEKYERPASGQYKYPAAAYGIMSWWDYGHLIETIGHRIPNANPFQQGIGSVTAGTAGSSPFFLAENETQAEKVLANLDLNRSKYMNTKYVMIDLDMATGKFHAMAAWSGIPAWKYISAVYQPQGEQLVPVQIYLEHYFKSMTARMYFFDGTEVAGGEGVGLAYRGMQLESGAVVPVLTKSPKITSNYSELQAFVNESRKQGDLAEIAATSPTSSPISLDALQHYRLVHESETPVTTSGQKRVKTFEHVPGAVIKGKAPAGTKVVAAVAIMTNENRAFAYQQSNVSDSSGEFTLVLPYSTEGPLANGTNFDTRPLGPYQVTVGDKSYEVRVPEEYVLTGSVIEL
;
A
#
# COMPACT_ATOMS: atom_id res chain seq x y z
N MET A 1 -27.94 -4.69 -21.37
CA MET A 1 -29.16 -4.23 -22.09
C MET A 1 -28.89 -3.96 -23.56
N LEU A 2 -27.87 -3.17 -23.90
CA LEU A 2 -27.51 -2.86 -25.31
C LEU A 2 -27.33 -4.12 -26.19
N LEU A 3 -26.49 -5.08 -25.79
CA LEU A 3 -26.30 -6.32 -26.57
C LEU A 3 -27.59 -7.13 -26.76
N GLN A 4 -28.40 -7.27 -25.71
CA GLN A 4 -29.68 -7.97 -25.78
C GLN A 4 -30.67 -7.26 -26.72
N SER A 5 -30.72 -5.92 -26.69
CA SER A 5 -31.58 -5.14 -27.60
C SER A 5 -31.22 -5.34 -29.07
N VAL A 6 -29.92 -5.44 -29.39
CA VAL A 6 -29.44 -5.75 -30.75
C VAL A 6 -29.92 -7.13 -31.19
N VAL A 7 -29.76 -8.13 -30.32
CA VAL A 7 -30.17 -9.52 -30.61
C VAL A 7 -31.68 -9.59 -30.83
N ASP A 8 -32.46 -8.98 -29.93
CA ASP A 8 -33.92 -8.99 -30.01
C ASP A 8 -34.42 -8.26 -31.26
N HIS A 9 -33.85 -7.09 -31.59
CA HIS A 9 -34.22 -6.36 -32.81
C HIS A 9 -33.92 -7.17 -34.08
N ILE A 10 -32.70 -7.72 -34.23
CA ILE A 10 -32.31 -8.51 -35.40
C ILE A 10 -33.21 -9.76 -35.55
N LYS A 11 -33.65 -10.34 -34.43
CA LYS A 11 -34.55 -11.49 -34.42
C LYS A 11 -36.04 -11.11 -34.53
N GLY A 12 -36.37 -9.83 -34.62
CA GLY A 12 -37.75 -9.36 -34.71
C GLY A 12 -38.52 -9.37 -33.38
N ARG A 13 -37.87 -9.71 -32.26
CA ARG A 13 -38.47 -9.72 -30.91
C ARG A 13 -38.66 -8.30 -30.38
N SER A 14 -39.57 -8.11 -29.44
CA SER A 14 -39.77 -6.79 -28.80
C SER A 14 -38.57 -6.41 -27.95
N VAL A 15 -38.17 -5.13 -28.00
CA VAL A 15 -37.13 -4.53 -27.15
C VAL A 15 -37.77 -3.77 -25.97
N GLU A 16 -39.09 -3.60 -25.99
CA GLU A 16 -39.83 -2.74 -25.05
C GLU A 16 -39.66 -3.16 -23.58
N TYR A 17 -39.64 -4.46 -23.32
CA TYR A 17 -39.43 -4.99 -21.98
C TYR A 17 -38.08 -4.55 -21.37
N LEU A 18 -37.03 -4.44 -22.19
CA LEU A 18 -35.72 -3.94 -21.74
C LEU A 18 -35.77 -2.45 -21.42
N GLY A 19 -36.53 -1.68 -22.21
CA GLY A 19 -36.74 -0.26 -21.97
C GLY A 19 -37.47 -0.02 -20.66
N ILE A 20 -38.58 -0.71 -20.43
CA ILE A 20 -39.42 -0.57 -19.22
C ILE A 20 -38.65 -1.03 -17.97
N ILE A 21 -38.15 -2.27 -17.97
CA ILE A 21 -37.45 -2.83 -16.80
C ILE A 21 -36.16 -2.06 -16.52
N GLY A 22 -35.42 -1.68 -17.56
CA GLY A 22 -34.21 -0.88 -17.42
C GLY A 22 -34.48 0.51 -16.86
N ALA A 23 -35.52 1.20 -17.36
CA ALA A 23 -35.87 2.54 -16.91
C ALA A 23 -36.29 2.54 -15.44
N ILE A 24 -37.14 1.58 -15.04
CA ILE A 24 -37.56 1.41 -13.64
C ILE A 24 -36.33 1.17 -12.75
N ASN A 25 -35.43 0.25 -13.14
CA ASN A 25 -34.25 -0.07 -12.35
C ASN A 25 -33.31 1.14 -12.17
N PHE A 26 -32.98 1.85 -13.24
CA PHE A 26 -32.11 3.03 -13.16
C PHE A 26 -32.76 4.18 -12.39
N PHE A 27 -34.06 4.39 -12.56
CA PHE A 27 -34.80 5.42 -11.84
C PHE A 27 -34.85 5.14 -10.35
N VAL A 28 -35.19 3.90 -9.95
CA VAL A 28 -35.18 3.49 -8.54
C VAL A 28 -33.78 3.62 -7.95
N ALA A 29 -32.73 3.19 -8.66
CA ALA A 29 -31.36 3.38 -8.22
C ALA A 29 -31.00 4.86 -8.02
N THR A 30 -31.50 5.75 -8.88
CA THR A 30 -31.32 7.20 -8.74
C THR A 30 -31.93 7.70 -7.44
N LEU A 31 -33.18 7.29 -7.14
CA LEU A 31 -33.87 7.67 -5.90
C LEU A 31 -33.12 7.22 -4.65
N LEU A 32 -32.53 6.02 -4.68
CA LEU A 32 -31.77 5.47 -3.55
C LEU A 32 -30.45 6.22 -3.29
N VAL A 33 -29.79 6.72 -4.32
CA VAL A 33 -28.50 7.42 -4.19
C VAL A 33 -28.68 8.90 -3.84
N LEU A 34 -29.78 9.51 -4.28
CA LEU A 34 -30.02 10.96 -4.17
C LEU A 34 -29.81 11.55 -2.76
N PRO A 35 -30.24 10.91 -1.64
CA PRO A 35 -30.05 11.46 -0.29
C PRO A 35 -28.59 11.61 0.14
N PHE A 36 -27.68 10.84 -0.46
CA PHE A 36 -26.26 10.83 -0.12
C PHE A 36 -25.44 11.80 -0.96
N VAL A 37 -26.02 12.31 -2.05
CA VAL A 37 -25.34 13.19 -3.01
C VAL A 37 -25.01 14.53 -2.36
N LYS A 38 -23.75 14.92 -2.48
CA LYS A 38 -23.25 16.23 -2.04
C LYS A 38 -22.86 17.07 -3.27
N PRO A 39 -23.67 18.09 -3.63
CA PRO A 39 -23.45 18.87 -4.85
C PRO A 39 -22.09 19.57 -4.94
N TYR A 40 -21.49 19.92 -3.80
CA TYR A 40 -20.20 20.60 -3.75
C TYR A 40 -19.03 19.74 -4.27
N TYR A 41 -19.19 18.41 -4.38
CA TYR A 41 -18.20 17.55 -5.05
C TYR A 41 -18.27 17.63 -6.59
N GLY A 42 -19.21 18.40 -7.14
CA GLY A 42 -19.41 18.52 -8.58
C GLY A 42 -19.67 17.15 -9.23
N PHE A 43 -18.92 16.84 -10.28
CA PHE A 43 -18.93 15.56 -10.95
C PHE A 43 -17.68 14.76 -10.59
N ASN A 44 -17.80 13.89 -9.60
CA ASN A 44 -16.73 13.03 -9.11
C ASN A 44 -17.21 11.58 -9.03
N HIS A 45 -16.48 10.66 -9.67
CA HIS A 45 -16.86 9.23 -9.73
C HIS A 45 -16.49 8.44 -8.46
N TYR A 46 -15.75 9.04 -7.52
CA TYR A 46 -15.29 8.43 -6.28
C TYR A 46 -16.15 8.87 -5.07
N TYR A 47 -16.40 10.17 -4.93
CA TYR A 47 -17.26 10.71 -3.86
C TYR A 47 -18.73 10.76 -4.29
N TYR A 48 -19.67 10.65 -3.32
CA TYR A 48 -21.11 10.84 -3.56
C TYR A 48 -21.42 12.25 -4.07
N SER A 49 -21.38 12.39 -5.38
CA SER A 49 -21.45 13.65 -6.12
C SER A 49 -22.60 13.63 -7.14
N LEU A 50 -22.76 14.73 -7.89
CA LEU A 50 -23.76 14.82 -8.97
C LEU A 50 -23.52 13.83 -10.11
N PHE A 51 -22.34 13.21 -10.18
CA PHE A 51 -22.02 12.18 -11.16
C PHE A 51 -22.97 10.99 -11.11
N HIS A 52 -23.22 10.45 -9.91
CA HIS A 52 -23.99 9.23 -9.70
C HIS A 52 -25.46 9.35 -10.16
N PRO A 53 -26.26 10.34 -9.71
CA PRO A 53 -27.62 10.48 -10.20
C PRO A 53 -27.66 10.81 -11.70
N THR A 54 -26.68 11.57 -12.21
CA THR A 54 -26.64 11.95 -13.63
C THR A 54 -26.40 10.73 -14.53
N ILE A 55 -25.41 9.88 -14.23
CA ILE A 55 -25.16 8.68 -15.05
C ILE A 55 -26.34 7.70 -15.00
N LEU A 56 -27.03 7.58 -13.85
CA LEU A 56 -28.20 6.72 -13.72
C LEU A 56 -29.40 7.27 -14.52
N LEU A 57 -29.66 8.57 -14.47
CA LEU A 57 -30.70 9.21 -15.29
C LEU A 57 -30.39 9.12 -16.79
N LEU A 58 -29.12 9.27 -17.19
CA LEU A 58 -28.69 9.00 -18.56
C LEU A 58 -28.92 7.53 -18.94
N GLY A 59 -28.77 6.61 -17.99
CA GLY A 59 -29.16 5.20 -18.14
C GLY A 59 -30.65 5.02 -18.45
N VAL A 60 -31.54 5.73 -17.75
CA VAL A 60 -33.00 5.76 -18.04
C VAL A 60 -33.26 6.22 -19.46
N VAL A 61 -32.67 7.36 -19.85
CA VAL A 61 -32.83 7.92 -21.21
C VAL A 61 -32.31 6.93 -22.25
N ALA A 62 -31.14 6.33 -22.01
CA ALA A 62 -30.51 5.40 -22.94
C ALA A 62 -31.40 4.18 -23.21
N VAL A 63 -31.95 3.53 -22.18
CA VAL A 63 -32.78 2.32 -22.38
C VAL A 63 -34.13 2.61 -23.03
N ILE A 64 -34.72 3.79 -22.76
CA ILE A 64 -35.92 4.25 -23.47
C ILE A 64 -35.61 4.48 -24.95
N LEU A 65 -34.49 5.15 -25.25
CA LEU A 65 -34.03 5.37 -26.63
C LEU A 65 -33.77 4.05 -27.38
N LEU A 66 -33.19 3.03 -26.72
CA LEU A 66 -33.02 1.70 -27.31
C LEU A 66 -34.36 1.12 -27.78
N SER A 67 -35.41 1.26 -26.96
CA SER A 67 -36.76 0.78 -27.27
C SER A 67 -37.41 1.60 -28.39
N MET A 68 -37.41 2.93 -28.27
CA MET A 68 -38.01 3.85 -29.24
C MET A 68 -37.38 3.72 -30.63
N LEU A 69 -36.05 3.65 -30.71
CA LEU A 69 -35.34 3.45 -31.97
C LEU A 69 -35.70 2.11 -32.61
N SER A 70 -35.81 1.06 -31.80
CA SER A 70 -36.20 -0.27 -32.28
C SER A 70 -37.61 -0.26 -32.86
N ALA A 71 -38.55 0.40 -32.18
CA ALA A 71 -39.93 0.56 -32.64
C ALA A 71 -40.00 1.39 -33.94
N PHE A 72 -39.32 2.54 -33.98
CA PHE A 72 -39.28 3.42 -35.15
C PHE A 72 -38.74 2.70 -36.40
N LEU A 73 -37.61 1.98 -36.28
CA LEU A 73 -37.03 1.28 -37.42
C LEU A 73 -37.92 0.14 -37.92
N LYS A 74 -38.66 -0.52 -37.02
CA LYS A 74 -39.64 -1.55 -37.39
C LYS A 74 -40.87 -0.95 -38.07
N GLU A 75 -41.37 0.18 -37.58
CA GLU A 75 -42.53 0.88 -38.16
C GLU A 75 -42.24 1.36 -39.59
N LYS A 76 -41.00 1.79 -39.85
CA LYS A 76 -40.54 2.26 -41.17
C LYS A 76 -40.03 1.15 -42.10
N ASP A 77 -40.12 -0.11 -41.68
CA ASP A 77 -39.66 -1.29 -42.45
C ASP A 77 -38.19 -1.21 -42.90
N TYR A 78 -37.32 -0.60 -42.08
CA TYR A 78 -35.89 -0.56 -42.37
C TYR A 78 -35.23 -1.92 -42.15
N SER A 79 -34.13 -2.17 -42.87
CA SER A 79 -33.34 -3.40 -42.67
C SER A 79 -32.87 -3.53 -41.22
N LYS A 80 -32.99 -4.73 -40.66
CA LYS A 80 -32.69 -5.04 -39.25
C LYS A 80 -31.25 -4.72 -38.83
N TRP A 81 -30.34 -4.61 -39.80
CA TRP A 81 -28.93 -4.25 -39.59
C TRP A 81 -28.71 -2.74 -39.37
N TYR A 82 -29.71 -1.90 -39.66
CA TYR A 82 -29.65 -0.47 -39.36
C TYR A 82 -29.64 -0.20 -37.85
N TYR A 83 -30.28 -1.06 -37.04
CA TYR A 83 -30.34 -0.84 -35.60
C TYR A 83 -28.96 -0.84 -34.92
N PRO A 84 -28.09 -1.86 -35.08
CA PRO A 84 -26.71 -1.80 -34.58
C PRO A 84 -25.92 -0.59 -35.07
N GLY A 85 -26.04 -0.23 -36.36
CA GLY A 85 -25.35 0.92 -36.94
C GLY A 85 -25.83 2.24 -36.34
N ALA A 86 -27.15 2.42 -36.21
CA ALA A 86 -27.76 3.59 -35.58
C ALA A 86 -27.37 3.70 -34.11
N LEU A 87 -27.26 2.58 -33.38
CA LEU A 87 -26.75 2.59 -32.00
C LEU A 87 -25.28 3.01 -31.93
N ALA A 88 -24.42 2.52 -32.82
CA ALA A 88 -23.03 2.95 -32.86
C ALA A 88 -22.91 4.46 -33.12
N VAL A 89 -23.69 4.98 -34.08
CA VAL A 89 -23.79 6.41 -34.36
C VAL A 89 -24.29 7.18 -33.12
N LEU A 90 -25.35 6.71 -32.46
CA LEU A 90 -25.88 7.33 -31.23
C LEU A 90 -24.85 7.38 -30.10
N VAL A 91 -24.07 6.31 -29.90
CA VAL A 91 -23.02 6.29 -28.88
C VAL A 91 -21.92 7.31 -29.21
N ILE A 92 -21.47 7.35 -30.47
CA ILE A 92 -20.43 8.30 -30.91
C ILE A 92 -20.93 9.75 -30.79
N PHE A 93 -22.08 10.07 -31.37
CA PHE A 93 -22.65 11.42 -31.33
C PHE A 93 -23.07 11.82 -29.92
N GLY A 94 -23.66 10.92 -29.14
CA GLY A 94 -24.03 11.17 -27.75
C GLY A 94 -22.81 11.46 -26.88
N THR A 95 -21.72 10.72 -27.08
CA THR A 95 -20.44 10.96 -26.39
C THR A 95 -19.83 12.29 -26.81
N LEU A 96 -19.82 12.61 -28.11
CA LEU A 96 -19.32 13.89 -28.62
C LEU A 96 -20.16 15.07 -28.10
N LEU A 97 -21.48 14.95 -28.09
CA LEU A 97 -22.39 15.95 -27.53
C LEU A 97 -22.10 16.18 -26.05
N LEU A 98 -22.01 15.11 -25.25
CA LEU A 98 -21.67 15.21 -23.83
C LEU A 98 -20.27 15.81 -23.62
N TYR A 99 -19.33 15.52 -24.50
CA TYR A 99 -17.99 16.10 -24.46
C TYR A 99 -17.98 17.61 -24.70
N LEU A 100 -18.78 18.08 -25.65
CA LEU A 100 -18.88 19.51 -25.97
C LEU A 100 -19.77 20.28 -24.97
N ALA A 101 -20.86 19.68 -24.53
CA ALA A 101 -21.86 20.35 -23.68
C ALA A 101 -21.60 20.20 -22.17
N LEU A 102 -20.98 19.10 -21.74
CA LEU A 102 -20.84 18.72 -20.33
C LEU A 102 -19.48 18.08 -20.03
N PRO A 103 -18.35 18.75 -20.36
CA PRO A 103 -17.00 18.20 -20.18
C PRO A 103 -16.69 17.82 -18.73
N GLN A 104 -17.24 18.56 -17.77
CA GLN A 104 -17.15 18.28 -16.34
C GLN A 104 -17.72 16.91 -15.94
N PHE A 105 -18.67 16.35 -16.71
CA PHE A 105 -19.22 15.01 -16.49
C PHE A 105 -18.45 13.94 -17.27
N ILE A 106 -18.12 14.20 -18.54
CA ILE A 106 -17.48 13.18 -19.39
C ILE A 106 -16.03 12.90 -19.00
N ASN A 107 -15.29 13.91 -18.52
CA ASN A 107 -13.87 13.75 -18.18
C ASN A 107 -13.70 12.77 -17.00
N PRO A 108 -14.46 12.87 -15.90
CA PRO A 108 -14.49 11.84 -14.86
C PRO A 108 -14.88 10.45 -15.35
N LEU A 109 -15.79 10.35 -16.33
CA LEU A 109 -16.20 9.06 -16.91
C LEU A 109 -15.03 8.40 -17.65
N PHE A 110 -14.30 9.15 -18.48
CA PHE A 110 -13.11 8.65 -19.17
C PHE A 110 -11.94 8.40 -18.24
N ALA A 111 -11.76 9.22 -17.19
CA ALA A 111 -10.75 8.99 -16.16
C ALA A 111 -10.97 7.63 -15.45
N GLY A 112 -12.22 7.19 -15.31
CA GLY A 112 -12.55 5.86 -14.81
C GLY A 112 -12.00 4.71 -15.66
N LEU A 113 -11.71 4.92 -16.95
CA LEU A 113 -11.10 3.91 -17.82
C LEU A 113 -9.60 3.72 -17.56
N ASN A 114 -8.97 4.59 -16.75
CA ASN A 114 -7.58 4.43 -16.31
C ASN A 114 -7.36 3.21 -15.39
N ILE A 115 -8.43 2.46 -15.08
CA ILE A 115 -8.33 1.13 -14.47
C ILE A 115 -7.66 0.10 -15.40
N PHE A 116 -7.72 0.29 -16.72
CA PHE A 116 -7.09 -0.62 -17.68
C PHE A 116 -5.63 -0.26 -17.98
N GLN A 117 -5.15 0.86 -17.44
CA GLN A 117 -3.77 1.29 -17.61
C GLN A 117 -2.90 0.78 -16.46
N GLN A 118 -1.69 0.35 -16.80
CA GLN A 118 -0.68 -0.04 -15.82
C GLN A 118 -0.30 1.18 -14.96
N LYS A 119 -0.24 0.99 -13.64
CA LYS A 119 0.22 2.04 -12.73
C LYS A 119 1.74 2.22 -12.84
N THR A 120 2.20 3.45 -12.62
CA THR A 120 3.62 3.86 -12.70
C THR A 120 4.06 4.52 -11.39
N GLY A 121 5.36 4.52 -11.11
CA GLY A 121 5.93 5.14 -9.90
C GLY A 121 5.41 4.48 -8.61
N GLY A 122 5.19 5.29 -7.56
CA GLY A 122 4.67 4.79 -6.27
C GLY A 122 3.34 4.03 -6.36
N ALA A 123 2.42 4.44 -7.25
CA ALA A 123 1.16 3.73 -7.43
C ALA A 123 1.34 2.29 -7.98
N ALA A 124 2.49 1.99 -8.60
CA ALA A 124 2.83 0.63 -9.07
C ALA A 124 3.24 -0.30 -7.93
N THR A 125 3.63 0.23 -6.77
CA THR A 125 3.98 -0.59 -5.60
C THR A 125 2.75 -1.01 -4.80
N VAL A 126 1.56 -0.54 -5.19
CA VAL A 126 0.28 -0.94 -4.61
C VAL A 126 -0.09 -2.31 -5.17
N GLY A 127 0.15 -3.37 -4.41
CA GLY A 127 0.03 -4.76 -4.88
C GLY A 127 -1.36 -5.12 -5.45
N GLU A 128 -2.43 -4.54 -4.91
CA GLU A 128 -3.80 -4.77 -5.40
C GLU A 128 -4.09 -4.13 -6.77
N ALA A 129 -3.31 -3.11 -7.16
CA ALA A 129 -3.46 -2.42 -8.43
C ALA A 129 -2.63 -3.06 -9.56
N ALA A 130 -1.79 -4.05 -9.23
CA ALA A 130 -0.98 -4.77 -10.19
C ALA A 130 -1.84 -5.72 -11.07
N PRO A 131 -1.44 -5.97 -12.32
CA PRO A 131 -2.07 -6.98 -13.17
C PRO A 131 -2.07 -8.38 -12.55
N LEU A 132 -3.12 -9.17 -12.83
CA LEU A 132 -3.30 -10.51 -12.22
C LEU A 132 -2.18 -11.51 -12.56
N ILE A 133 -1.63 -11.39 -13.76
CA ILE A 133 -0.59 -12.30 -14.28
C ILE A 133 0.79 -11.60 -14.20
N SER A 134 1.01 -10.84 -13.14
CA SER A 134 2.28 -10.18 -12.89
C SER A 134 2.59 -10.11 -11.41
N TYR A 135 3.87 -10.22 -11.07
CA TYR A 135 4.37 -9.97 -9.73
C TYR A 135 5.64 -9.13 -9.84
N GLN A 136 5.68 -7.97 -9.16
CA GLN A 136 6.80 -7.03 -9.20
C GLN A 136 7.26 -6.63 -10.62
N GLY A 137 6.34 -6.59 -11.59
CA GLY A 137 6.63 -6.21 -12.97
C GLY A 137 7.05 -7.36 -13.88
N GLU A 138 7.19 -8.57 -13.35
CA GLU A 138 7.49 -9.79 -14.12
C GLU A 138 6.26 -10.67 -14.28
N PHE A 139 6.25 -11.52 -15.31
CA PHE A 139 5.19 -12.49 -15.55
C PHE A 139 5.13 -13.52 -14.42
N SER A 140 3.96 -13.67 -13.78
CA SER A 140 3.80 -14.61 -12.68
C SER A 140 2.35 -15.07 -12.54
N TRP A 141 2.17 -16.35 -12.19
CA TRP A 141 0.86 -16.93 -11.87
C TRP A 141 0.49 -16.83 -10.39
N ALA A 142 1.36 -16.25 -9.54
CA ALA A 142 1.19 -16.26 -8.09
C ALA A 142 -0.13 -15.60 -7.64
N SER A 143 -0.41 -14.38 -8.13
CA SER A 143 -1.65 -13.67 -7.79
C SER A 143 -2.89 -14.38 -8.33
N LEU A 144 -2.81 -14.96 -9.54
CA LEU A 144 -3.90 -15.76 -10.11
C LEU A 144 -4.22 -16.97 -9.22
N MET A 145 -3.20 -17.75 -8.85
CA MET A 145 -3.37 -18.97 -8.05
C MET A 145 -3.79 -18.68 -6.61
N SER A 146 -3.37 -17.53 -6.06
CA SER A 146 -3.81 -17.07 -4.74
C SER A 146 -5.30 -16.71 -4.72
N ASN A 147 -5.80 -16.02 -5.74
CA ASN A 147 -7.22 -15.67 -5.84
C ASN A 147 -8.10 -16.84 -6.31
N PHE A 148 -7.57 -17.66 -7.21
CA PHE A 148 -8.28 -18.73 -7.89
C PHE A 148 -7.45 -20.02 -7.81
N PRO A 149 -7.55 -20.79 -6.71
CA PRO A 149 -6.73 -21.98 -6.52
C PRO A 149 -7.15 -23.12 -7.46
N GLY A 150 -6.22 -24.06 -7.67
CA GLY A 150 -6.40 -25.25 -8.50
C GLY A 150 -5.83 -26.51 -7.87
N PHE A 151 -6.30 -27.67 -8.32
CA PHE A 151 -5.85 -28.95 -7.80
C PHE A 151 -4.33 -29.14 -7.99
N GLY A 152 -3.61 -29.49 -6.92
CA GLY A 152 -2.17 -29.71 -6.96
C GLY A 152 -1.33 -28.50 -7.38
N ASN A 153 -1.84 -27.27 -7.21
CA ASN A 153 -1.23 -26.03 -7.72
C ASN A 153 -1.02 -26.02 -9.26
N ILE A 154 -1.76 -26.85 -9.98
CA ILE A 154 -1.70 -26.90 -11.44
C ILE A 154 -2.54 -25.75 -11.99
N VAL A 155 -1.89 -24.81 -12.67
CA VAL A 155 -2.50 -23.56 -13.17
C VAL A 155 -3.75 -23.82 -14.03
N ILE A 156 -3.67 -24.74 -15.00
CA ILE A 156 -4.79 -25.05 -15.90
C ILE A 156 -6.00 -25.71 -15.22
N LEU A 157 -5.80 -26.26 -14.00
CA LEU A 157 -6.86 -26.85 -13.18
C LEU A 157 -7.37 -25.89 -12.12
N SER A 158 -7.03 -24.60 -12.23
CA SER A 158 -7.54 -23.59 -11.33
C SER A 158 -8.99 -23.24 -11.63
N SER A 159 -9.69 -22.81 -10.57
CA SER A 159 -11.08 -22.33 -10.69
C SER A 159 -11.22 -21.21 -11.74
N PHE A 160 -10.17 -20.44 -11.99
CA PHE A 160 -10.11 -19.45 -13.08
C PHE A 160 -10.27 -20.11 -14.46
N PHE A 161 -9.43 -21.09 -14.82
CA PHE A 161 -9.51 -21.74 -16.13
C PHE A 161 -10.75 -22.63 -16.27
N LEU A 162 -11.17 -23.28 -15.18
CA LEU A 162 -12.42 -24.05 -15.15
C LEU A 162 -13.65 -23.15 -15.36
N ALA A 163 -13.63 -21.91 -14.85
CA ALA A 163 -14.65 -20.93 -15.16
C ALA A 163 -14.67 -20.54 -16.64
N LEU A 164 -13.52 -20.46 -17.33
CA LEU A 164 -13.47 -20.23 -18.77
C LEU A 164 -14.12 -21.37 -19.56
N VAL A 165 -13.93 -22.62 -19.12
CA VAL A 165 -14.64 -23.79 -19.70
C VAL A 165 -16.14 -23.65 -19.47
N GLY A 166 -16.57 -23.34 -18.25
CA GLY A 166 -17.97 -23.07 -17.92
C GLY A 166 -18.57 -21.95 -18.81
N MET A 167 -17.81 -20.88 -19.04
CA MET A 167 -18.22 -19.77 -19.89
C MET A 167 -18.38 -20.20 -21.35
N ALA A 168 -17.45 -20.99 -21.89
CA ALA A 168 -17.55 -21.54 -23.24
C ALA A 168 -18.77 -22.46 -23.41
N LEU A 169 -19.11 -23.25 -22.39
CA LEU A 169 -20.31 -24.11 -22.40
C LEU A 169 -21.60 -23.27 -22.41
N ILE A 170 -21.67 -22.20 -21.60
CA ILE A 170 -22.82 -21.28 -21.60
C ILE A 170 -22.91 -20.53 -22.92
N LEU A 171 -21.78 -20.14 -23.52
CA LEU A 171 -21.76 -19.53 -24.85
C LEU A 171 -22.30 -20.50 -25.91
N GLY A 172 -21.88 -21.77 -25.89
CA GLY A 172 -22.43 -22.81 -26.76
C GLY A 172 -23.93 -23.02 -26.57
N ARG A 173 -24.42 -22.95 -25.31
CA ARG A 173 -25.85 -22.99 -24.99
C ARG A 173 -26.58 -21.75 -25.51
N TYR A 174 -25.97 -20.57 -25.40
CA TYR A 174 -26.53 -19.31 -25.89
C TYR A 174 -26.64 -19.31 -27.42
N ILE A 175 -25.62 -19.78 -28.14
CA ILE A 175 -25.67 -19.87 -29.62
C ILE A 175 -26.86 -20.71 -30.09
N ARG A 176 -27.22 -21.76 -29.34
CA ARG A 176 -28.34 -22.66 -29.67
C ARG A 176 -29.70 -22.14 -29.18
N SER A 177 -29.77 -21.65 -27.94
CA SER A 177 -31.04 -21.36 -27.25
C SER A 177 -31.37 -19.87 -27.11
N GLN A 178 -30.37 -19.00 -27.28
CA GLN A 178 -30.48 -17.54 -27.26
C GLN A 178 -31.24 -16.99 -26.04
N ARG A 179 -31.02 -17.59 -24.87
CA ARG A 179 -31.65 -17.17 -23.61
C ARG A 179 -31.02 -15.85 -23.15
N PRO A 180 -31.82 -14.82 -22.79
CA PRO A 180 -31.30 -13.55 -22.30
C PRO A 180 -30.41 -13.67 -21.05
N SER A 181 -30.75 -14.62 -20.16
CA SER A 181 -29.96 -14.92 -18.95
C SER A 181 -28.52 -15.34 -19.28
N ASP A 182 -28.32 -16.07 -20.37
CA ASP A 182 -27.01 -16.59 -20.75
C ASP A 182 -26.15 -15.45 -21.30
N LEU A 183 -26.74 -14.58 -22.14
CA LEU A 183 -26.05 -13.40 -22.64
C LEU A 183 -25.66 -12.46 -21.49
N LEU A 184 -26.54 -12.27 -20.51
CA LEU A 184 -26.25 -11.47 -19.33
C LEU A 184 -25.05 -12.03 -18.56
N LEU A 185 -25.07 -13.32 -18.23
CA LEU A 185 -23.99 -13.97 -17.48
C LEU A 185 -22.66 -13.94 -18.23
N ILE A 186 -22.67 -14.20 -19.55
CA ILE A 186 -21.46 -14.12 -20.37
C ILE A 186 -20.93 -12.68 -20.38
N THR A 187 -21.78 -11.69 -20.68
CA THR A 187 -21.37 -10.28 -20.77
C THR A 187 -20.78 -9.80 -19.44
N TRP A 188 -21.46 -10.08 -18.34
CA TRP A 188 -21.01 -9.74 -17.00
C TRP A 188 -19.68 -10.41 -16.66
N SER A 189 -19.53 -11.70 -16.99
CA SER A 189 -18.29 -12.45 -16.72
C SER A 189 -17.12 -11.97 -17.56
N VAL A 190 -17.33 -11.63 -18.84
CA VAL A 190 -16.27 -11.10 -19.71
C VAL A 190 -15.80 -9.73 -19.21
N ILE A 191 -16.71 -8.84 -18.82
CA ILE A 191 -16.34 -7.52 -18.27
C ILE A 191 -15.48 -7.68 -17.02
N LEU A 192 -15.92 -8.50 -16.06
CA LEU A 192 -15.16 -8.72 -14.82
C LEU A 192 -13.86 -9.48 -15.05
N LEU A 193 -13.80 -10.40 -16.00
CA LEU A 193 -12.57 -11.07 -16.41
C LEU A 193 -11.55 -10.05 -16.91
N VAL A 194 -11.94 -9.15 -17.84
CA VAL A 194 -11.05 -8.12 -18.38
C VAL A 194 -10.57 -7.17 -17.27
N MET A 195 -11.47 -6.75 -16.37
CA MET A 195 -11.10 -5.91 -15.23
C MET A 195 -10.12 -6.62 -14.29
N THR A 196 -10.36 -7.89 -13.99
CA THR A 196 -9.49 -8.68 -13.09
C THR A 196 -8.12 -8.92 -13.71
N LEU A 197 -8.05 -9.21 -15.01
CA LEU A 197 -6.77 -9.33 -15.72
C LEU A 197 -5.97 -8.01 -15.66
N ALA A 198 -6.66 -6.88 -15.75
CA ALA A 198 -6.04 -5.57 -15.64
C ALA A 198 -5.53 -5.27 -14.21
N GLN A 199 -6.30 -5.59 -13.16
CA GLN A 199 -5.92 -5.32 -11.77
C GLN A 199 -6.45 -6.38 -10.78
N ASN A 200 -5.58 -6.84 -9.89
CA ASN A 200 -5.86 -7.83 -8.85
C ASN A 200 -7.07 -7.50 -7.97
N ARG A 201 -7.28 -6.22 -7.62
CA ARG A 201 -8.41 -5.81 -6.77
C ARG A 201 -9.78 -6.13 -7.35
N PHE A 202 -9.93 -6.42 -8.64
CA PHE A 202 -11.23 -6.82 -9.18
C PHE A 202 -11.50 -8.34 -9.04
N ALA A 203 -10.54 -9.10 -8.51
CA ALA A 203 -10.68 -10.55 -8.34
C ALA A 203 -11.84 -10.95 -7.44
N TYR A 204 -12.15 -10.18 -6.38
CA TYR A 204 -13.28 -10.49 -5.51
C TYR A 204 -14.63 -10.32 -6.22
N TYR A 205 -14.74 -9.40 -7.19
CA TYR A 205 -15.93 -9.30 -8.03
C TYR A 205 -16.04 -10.50 -8.99
N TYR A 206 -14.94 -10.85 -9.66
CA TYR A 206 -14.92 -11.99 -10.59
C TYR A 206 -15.08 -13.34 -9.89
N GLY A 207 -14.74 -13.45 -8.60
CA GLY A 207 -14.97 -14.64 -7.78
C GLY A 207 -16.42 -15.13 -7.80
N VAL A 208 -17.40 -14.21 -7.84
CA VAL A 208 -18.82 -14.57 -7.96
C VAL A 208 -19.10 -15.25 -9.31
N ASN A 209 -18.55 -14.72 -10.40
CA ASN A 209 -18.68 -15.30 -11.73
C ASN A 209 -18.00 -16.65 -11.82
N VAL A 210 -16.80 -16.77 -11.24
CA VAL A 210 -16.08 -18.05 -11.15
C VAL A 210 -16.94 -19.09 -10.46
N ALA A 211 -17.55 -18.76 -9.31
CA ALA A 211 -18.43 -19.69 -8.59
C ALA A 211 -19.64 -20.13 -9.44
N LEU A 212 -20.31 -19.20 -10.13
CA LEU A 212 -21.45 -19.53 -10.99
C LEU A 212 -21.06 -20.38 -12.21
N LEU A 213 -19.93 -20.05 -12.86
CA LEU A 213 -19.47 -20.73 -14.07
C LEU A 213 -18.93 -22.14 -13.76
N THR A 214 -18.18 -22.28 -12.67
CA THR A 214 -17.70 -23.59 -12.19
C THR A 214 -18.86 -24.45 -11.65
N GLY A 215 -19.84 -23.85 -10.98
CA GLY A 215 -21.09 -24.53 -10.59
C GLY A 215 -21.88 -25.03 -11.80
N TYR A 216 -21.98 -24.22 -12.87
CA TYR A 216 -22.58 -24.65 -14.12
C TYR A 216 -21.79 -25.79 -14.80
N LEU A 217 -20.46 -25.72 -14.77
CA LEU A 217 -19.59 -26.79 -15.28
C LEU A 217 -19.82 -28.10 -14.50
N ALA A 218 -19.88 -28.04 -13.17
CA ALA A 218 -20.19 -29.20 -12.33
C ALA A 218 -21.54 -29.82 -12.71
N PHE A 219 -22.58 -29.00 -12.85
CA PHE A 219 -23.90 -29.45 -13.30
C PHE A 219 -23.85 -30.08 -14.69
N TRP A 220 -23.14 -29.47 -15.63
CA TRP A 220 -22.98 -30.01 -16.97
C TRP A 220 -22.27 -31.38 -16.97
N LEU A 221 -21.24 -31.56 -16.14
CA LEU A 221 -20.55 -32.84 -15.97
C LEU A 221 -21.49 -33.91 -15.41
N MET A 222 -22.27 -33.59 -14.38
CA MET A 222 -23.28 -34.50 -13.81
C MET A 222 -24.28 -34.98 -14.88
N GLN A 223 -24.76 -34.06 -15.73
CA GLN A 223 -25.67 -34.41 -16.83
C GLN A 223 -25.02 -35.35 -17.86
N ARG A 224 -23.72 -35.22 -18.14
CA ARG A 224 -23.00 -36.10 -19.08
C ARG A 224 -22.82 -37.51 -18.57
N VAL A 225 -22.74 -37.68 -17.25
CA VAL A 225 -22.66 -39.00 -16.60
C VAL A 225 -24.05 -39.64 -16.44
N GLY A 226 -25.13 -38.88 -16.70
CA GLY A 226 -26.52 -39.35 -16.69
C GLY A 226 -27.32 -38.96 -15.44
N ILE A 227 -26.77 -38.09 -14.59
CA ILE A 227 -27.42 -37.56 -13.39
C ILE A 227 -28.22 -36.33 -13.80
N ARG A 228 -29.53 -36.48 -14.03
CA ARG A 228 -30.41 -35.40 -14.51
C ARG A 228 -31.21 -34.73 -13.38
N GLU A 229 -31.57 -35.48 -12.36
CA GLU A 229 -32.24 -35.00 -11.15
C GLU A 229 -31.49 -35.56 -9.93
N PRO A 230 -31.14 -34.75 -8.92
CA PRO A 230 -30.48 -35.22 -7.70
C PRO A 230 -31.29 -36.32 -6.97
N ASP A 231 -32.62 -36.28 -7.10
CA ASP A 231 -33.55 -37.15 -6.39
C ASP A 231 -33.91 -38.45 -7.13
N SER A 232 -33.55 -38.60 -8.42
CA SER A 232 -33.98 -39.77 -9.21
C SER A 232 -33.22 -41.06 -8.89
N GLY A 233 -32.20 -41.00 -8.01
CA GLY A 233 -31.30 -42.12 -7.70
C GLY A 233 -31.63 -42.92 -6.43
N ILE A 234 -32.55 -42.43 -5.59
CA ILE A 234 -32.85 -43.09 -4.29
C ILE A 234 -34.00 -44.13 -4.42
N LEU A 235 -34.75 -44.15 -5.54
CA LEU A 235 -36.04 -44.86 -5.62
C LEU A 235 -36.27 -45.72 -6.88
N ASP A 236 -35.27 -46.45 -7.37
CA ASP A 236 -35.58 -47.58 -8.28
C ASP A 236 -34.95 -48.89 -7.78
N THR A 237 -35.62 -49.48 -6.80
CA THR A 237 -35.25 -50.70 -6.06
C THR A 237 -35.48 -52.00 -6.85
N LYS A 238 -35.82 -51.93 -8.14
CA LYS A 238 -36.25 -53.10 -8.92
C LYS A 238 -35.14 -53.85 -9.65
N ASP A 239 -33.93 -53.29 -9.77
CA ASP A 239 -32.81 -53.91 -10.51
C ASP A 239 -31.44 -53.66 -9.81
N PRO A 240 -30.87 -54.66 -9.09
CA PRO A 240 -29.66 -54.50 -8.29
C PRO A 240 -28.43 -54.04 -9.09
N GLY A 241 -28.32 -54.47 -10.36
CA GLY A 241 -27.19 -54.12 -11.22
C GLY A 241 -27.22 -52.67 -11.68
N LYS A 242 -28.40 -52.15 -12.04
CA LYS A 242 -28.59 -50.74 -12.40
C LYS A 242 -28.44 -49.82 -11.18
N PHE A 243 -28.89 -50.26 -10.02
CA PHE A 243 -28.71 -49.56 -8.75
C PHE A 243 -27.22 -49.38 -8.42
N LEU A 244 -26.42 -50.45 -8.53
CA LEU A 244 -24.97 -50.39 -8.28
C LEU A 244 -24.24 -49.45 -9.24
N ILE A 245 -24.51 -49.54 -10.55
CA ILE A 245 -23.87 -48.71 -11.59
C ILE A 245 -24.25 -47.22 -11.43
N SER A 246 -25.51 -46.92 -11.09
CA SER A 246 -25.97 -45.56 -10.86
C SER A 246 -25.27 -44.91 -9.66
N ASN A 247 -25.17 -45.65 -8.55
CA ASN A 247 -24.50 -45.17 -7.34
C ASN A 247 -23.00 -44.94 -7.56
N VAL A 248 -22.32 -45.83 -8.29
CA VAL A 248 -20.89 -45.67 -8.63
C VAL A 248 -20.67 -44.41 -9.47
N LYS A 249 -21.54 -44.14 -10.46
CA LYS A 249 -21.46 -42.92 -11.28
C LYS A 249 -21.65 -41.64 -10.48
N ILE A 250 -22.59 -41.64 -9.54
CA ILE A 250 -22.82 -40.51 -8.61
C ILE A 250 -21.60 -40.30 -7.74
N ILE A 251 -21.08 -41.37 -7.12
CA ILE A 251 -19.90 -41.30 -6.25
C ILE A 251 -18.67 -40.78 -7.02
N ILE A 252 -18.39 -41.32 -8.21
CA ILE A 252 -17.26 -40.86 -9.03
C ILE A 252 -17.43 -39.39 -9.42
N SER A 253 -18.63 -38.99 -9.85
CA SER A 253 -18.89 -37.58 -10.22
C SER A 253 -18.72 -36.65 -9.02
N ALA A 254 -19.22 -37.04 -7.85
CA ALA A 254 -19.06 -36.30 -6.61
C ALA A 254 -17.59 -36.19 -6.20
N ILE A 255 -16.81 -37.27 -6.29
CA ILE A 255 -15.37 -37.27 -6.01
C ILE A 255 -14.63 -36.35 -6.98
N VAL A 256 -14.91 -36.43 -8.29
CA VAL A 256 -14.25 -35.57 -9.29
C VAL A 256 -14.58 -34.09 -9.04
N ILE A 257 -15.86 -33.76 -8.82
CA ILE A 257 -16.28 -32.39 -8.49
C ILE A 257 -15.61 -31.93 -7.19
N PHE A 258 -15.59 -32.79 -6.17
CA PHE A 258 -14.96 -32.45 -4.90
C PHE A 258 -13.47 -32.18 -5.07
N VAL A 259 -12.72 -33.10 -5.69
CA VAL A 259 -11.26 -33.01 -5.82
C VAL A 259 -10.82 -31.82 -6.68
N PHE A 260 -11.52 -31.54 -7.79
CA PHE A 260 -11.07 -30.53 -8.75
C PHE A 260 -11.72 -29.16 -8.59
N LEU A 261 -12.93 -29.07 -8.03
CA LEU A 261 -13.65 -27.80 -7.87
C LEU A 261 -13.74 -27.35 -6.42
N ILE A 262 -14.14 -28.23 -5.50
CA ILE A 262 -14.47 -27.84 -4.12
C ILE A 262 -13.22 -27.81 -3.25
N TYR A 263 -12.42 -28.87 -3.24
CA TYR A 263 -11.29 -29.06 -2.34
C TYR A 263 -10.21 -27.97 -2.46
N PRO A 264 -9.76 -27.56 -3.66
CA PRO A 264 -8.74 -26.51 -3.77
C PRO A 264 -9.25 -25.17 -3.19
N ALA A 265 -10.47 -24.78 -3.54
CA ALA A 265 -11.09 -23.56 -3.04
C ALA A 265 -11.33 -23.61 -1.52
N LEU A 266 -11.82 -24.74 -1.01
CA LEU A 266 -12.06 -24.96 0.41
C LEU A 266 -10.76 -24.93 1.21
N SER A 267 -9.72 -25.62 0.73
CA SER A 267 -8.40 -25.70 1.38
C SER A 267 -7.77 -24.31 1.49
N THR A 268 -7.76 -23.53 0.40
CA THR A 268 -7.27 -22.15 0.42
C THR A 268 -8.13 -21.27 1.30
N SER A 269 -9.46 -21.40 1.25
CA SER A 269 -10.37 -20.60 2.09
C SER A 269 -10.16 -20.87 3.58
N LEU A 270 -9.98 -22.13 3.98
CA LEU A 270 -9.66 -22.49 5.36
C LEU A 270 -8.28 -21.96 5.78
N SER A 271 -7.30 -22.03 4.87
CA SER A 271 -5.97 -21.48 5.11
C SER A 271 -6.02 -19.97 5.32
N VAL A 272 -6.67 -19.24 4.42
CA VAL A 272 -6.86 -17.78 4.53
C VAL A 272 -7.66 -17.45 5.78
N ALA A 273 -8.74 -18.17 6.09
CA ALA A 273 -9.52 -17.95 7.31
C ALA A 273 -8.68 -18.19 8.57
N HIS A 274 -7.73 -19.14 8.57
CA HIS A 274 -6.84 -19.35 9.69
C HIS A 274 -5.85 -18.19 9.89
N TRP A 275 -5.28 -17.67 8.79
CA TRP A 275 -4.24 -16.63 8.83
C TRP A 275 -4.79 -15.19 8.83
N ALA A 276 -5.99 -14.95 8.32
CA ALA A 276 -6.60 -13.61 8.18
C ALA A 276 -7.35 -13.12 9.43
N VAL A 277 -7.47 -13.95 10.47
CA VAL A 277 -8.22 -13.63 11.71
C VAL A 277 -7.47 -12.65 12.64
N GLY A 278 -6.23 -12.26 12.32
CA GLY A 278 -5.38 -11.48 13.23
C GLY A 278 -5.77 -10.01 13.45
N GLY A 279 -6.61 -9.40 12.60
CA GLY A 279 -6.79 -7.95 12.64
C GLY A 279 -5.46 -7.21 12.36
N PRO A 280 -5.35 -5.92 12.73
CA PRO A 280 -4.06 -5.24 12.71
C PRO A 280 -3.06 -5.95 13.64
N GLU A 281 -1.78 -5.93 13.29
CA GLU A 281 -0.71 -6.52 14.11
C GLU A 281 -0.78 -5.99 15.55
N SER A 282 -0.64 -6.88 16.54
CA SER A 282 -0.81 -6.54 17.96
C SER A 282 0.11 -5.40 18.41
N ASP A 283 1.36 -5.40 17.96
CA ASP A 283 2.35 -4.35 18.27
C ASP A 283 1.89 -2.95 17.80
N TRP A 284 1.21 -2.87 16.65
CA TRP A 284 0.63 -1.62 16.16
C TRP A 284 -0.60 -1.22 16.97
N MET A 285 -1.43 -2.18 17.38
CA MET A 285 -2.61 -1.92 18.21
C MET A 285 -2.22 -1.37 19.58
N THR A 286 -1.26 -2.00 20.26
CA THR A 286 -0.78 -1.58 21.59
C THR A 286 -0.07 -0.24 21.51
N SER A 287 0.75 -0.02 20.49
CA SER A 287 1.41 1.28 20.26
C SER A 287 0.41 2.41 19.97
N CYS A 288 -0.66 2.15 19.22
CA CYS A 288 -1.71 3.14 19.00
C CYS A 288 -2.52 3.40 20.26
N ALA A 289 -2.88 2.37 21.03
CA ALA A 289 -3.56 2.56 22.32
C ALA A 289 -2.69 3.36 23.32
N TRP A 290 -1.36 3.17 23.26
CA TRP A 290 -0.41 3.98 24.00
C TRP A 290 -0.48 5.46 23.59
N LEU A 291 -0.54 5.77 22.29
CA LEU A 291 -0.74 7.16 21.82
C LEU A 291 -1.99 7.79 22.42
N GLU A 292 -3.11 7.07 22.41
CA GLU A 292 -4.38 7.58 22.96
C GLU A 292 -4.22 7.99 24.42
N SER A 293 -3.58 7.12 25.21
CA SER A 293 -3.52 7.24 26.68
C SER A 293 -2.38 8.13 27.19
N ASN A 294 -1.28 8.28 26.43
CA ASN A 294 -0.04 8.88 26.93
C ASN A 294 0.39 10.15 26.19
N THR A 295 -0.39 10.62 25.21
CA THR A 295 -0.11 11.89 24.50
C THR A 295 -1.22 12.93 24.73
N PRO A 296 -0.94 14.24 24.68
CA PRO A 296 -1.94 15.26 24.89
C PRO A 296 -3.13 15.14 23.93
N SER A 297 -4.34 15.52 24.33
CA SER A 297 -5.47 15.53 23.38
C SER A 297 -5.20 16.53 22.24
N PRO A 298 -5.47 16.17 20.97
CA PRO A 298 -5.34 17.11 19.85
C PRO A 298 -6.48 18.15 19.81
N GLY A 299 -7.42 18.11 20.77
CA GLY A 299 -8.58 19.02 20.79
C GLY A 299 -9.59 18.74 19.68
N MET A 300 -9.62 17.51 19.18
CA MET A 300 -10.54 17.02 18.16
C MET A 300 -11.04 15.63 18.57
N ASP A 301 -12.36 15.48 18.74
CA ASP A 301 -13.01 14.21 19.07
C ASP A 301 -13.29 13.41 17.79
N LEU A 302 -13.12 12.09 17.83
CA LEU A 302 -13.38 11.19 16.71
C LEU A 302 -14.86 11.16 16.31
N TYR A 303 -15.78 11.29 17.28
CA TYR A 303 -17.23 11.18 17.05
C TYR A 303 -17.91 12.52 16.76
N GLU A 304 -17.15 13.61 16.78
CA GLU A 304 -17.65 14.93 16.42
C GLU A 304 -17.99 15.00 14.93
N LYS A 305 -19.09 15.69 14.60
CA LYS A 305 -19.52 15.89 13.22
C LYS A 305 -18.84 17.15 12.66
N TYR A 306 -17.75 16.95 11.95
CA TYR A 306 -17.05 18.04 11.29
C TYR A 306 -17.74 18.46 9.99
N GLU A 307 -18.04 19.76 9.86
CA GLU A 307 -18.55 20.32 8.62
C GLU A 307 -17.41 20.69 7.67
N ARG A 308 -17.56 20.34 6.39
CA ARG A 308 -16.59 20.72 5.37
C ARG A 308 -16.66 22.24 5.16
N PRO A 309 -15.58 22.99 5.39
CA PRO A 309 -15.57 24.43 5.20
C PRO A 309 -15.69 24.78 3.71
N ALA A 310 -16.33 25.90 3.40
CA ALA A 310 -16.51 26.39 2.03
C ALA A 310 -15.18 26.66 1.30
N SER A 311 -14.13 27.03 2.05
CA SER A 311 -12.77 27.20 1.53
C SER A 311 -12.09 25.89 1.13
N GLY A 312 -12.63 24.74 1.55
CA GLY A 312 -12.00 23.43 1.40
C GLY A 312 -10.84 23.15 2.36
N GLN A 313 -10.40 24.14 3.16
CA GLN A 313 -9.33 24.00 4.16
C GLN A 313 -9.91 24.04 5.58
N TYR A 314 -9.70 22.95 6.32
CA TYR A 314 -10.12 22.84 7.71
C TYR A 314 -9.21 23.68 8.62
N LYS A 315 -9.80 24.48 9.51
CA LYS A 315 -9.07 25.27 10.49
C LYS A 315 -8.91 24.45 11.76
N TYR A 316 -7.75 23.82 11.88
CA TYR A 316 -7.41 23.02 13.05
C TYR A 316 -7.28 23.89 14.32
N PRO A 317 -7.69 23.38 15.50
CA PRO A 317 -7.42 24.04 16.76
C PRO A 317 -5.92 24.13 17.03
N ALA A 318 -5.49 25.08 17.87
CA ALA A 318 -4.07 25.28 18.20
C ALA A 318 -3.42 24.01 18.80
N ALA A 319 -4.20 23.21 19.55
CA ALA A 319 -3.77 21.97 20.17
C ALA A 319 -3.61 20.79 19.20
N ALA A 320 -4.16 20.85 17.97
CA ALA A 320 -4.11 19.72 17.06
C ALA A 320 -2.67 19.42 16.63
N TYR A 321 -2.33 18.15 16.46
CA TYR A 321 -1.02 17.80 15.92
C TYR A 321 -1.07 16.52 15.09
N GLY A 322 -0.13 16.41 14.16
CA GLY A 322 0.00 15.24 13.29
C GLY A 322 0.87 14.12 13.86
N ILE A 323 0.55 12.89 13.47
CA ILE A 323 1.41 11.71 13.63
C ILE A 323 1.95 11.30 12.27
N MET A 324 3.27 11.35 12.13
CA MET A 324 3.94 10.93 10.91
C MET A 324 4.17 9.43 10.93
N SER A 325 3.71 8.73 9.90
CA SER A 325 3.94 7.31 9.68
C SER A 325 3.78 7.02 8.19
N TRP A 326 4.07 5.78 7.76
CA TRP A 326 3.71 5.35 6.43
C TRP A 326 2.18 5.30 6.26
N TRP A 327 1.69 5.59 5.05
CA TRP A 327 0.27 5.81 4.79
C TRP A 327 -0.61 4.60 5.13
N ASP A 328 -0.08 3.38 5.05
CA ASP A 328 -0.75 2.13 5.43
C ASP A 328 -1.35 2.16 6.86
N TYR A 329 -0.71 2.89 7.78
CA TYR A 329 -1.05 2.84 9.22
C TYR A 329 -1.99 3.96 9.67
N GLY A 330 -2.33 4.90 8.78
CA GLY A 330 -3.09 6.09 9.16
C GLY A 330 -4.44 5.79 9.81
N HIS A 331 -5.14 4.74 9.36
CA HIS A 331 -6.40 4.34 9.99
C HIS A 331 -6.21 3.83 11.42
N LEU A 332 -5.12 3.13 11.75
CA LEU A 332 -4.87 2.65 13.12
C LEU A 332 -4.58 3.82 14.06
N ILE A 333 -3.78 4.78 13.59
CA ILE A 333 -3.48 6.02 14.31
C ILE A 333 -4.77 6.80 14.59
N GLU A 334 -5.66 6.88 13.60
CA GLU A 334 -6.94 7.60 13.71
C GLU A 334 -7.94 6.87 14.63
N THR A 335 -8.19 5.58 14.40
CA THR A 335 -9.29 4.85 15.05
C THR A 335 -8.93 4.18 16.37
N ILE A 336 -7.66 3.84 16.59
CA ILE A 336 -7.17 3.26 17.85
C ILE A 336 -6.40 4.32 18.63
N GLY A 337 -5.54 5.09 17.95
CA GLY A 337 -4.75 6.12 18.61
C GLY A 337 -5.53 7.40 18.93
N HIS A 338 -6.69 7.61 18.31
CA HIS A 338 -7.45 8.86 18.40
C HIS A 338 -6.57 10.09 18.16
N ARG A 339 -5.62 9.99 17.22
CA ARG A 339 -4.72 11.07 16.80
C ARG A 339 -4.78 11.27 15.29
N ILE A 340 -4.29 12.40 14.81
CA ILE A 340 -4.45 12.82 13.41
C ILE A 340 -3.26 12.30 12.60
N PRO A 341 -3.41 11.33 11.69
CA PRO A 341 -2.30 10.86 10.87
C PRO A 341 -1.93 11.91 9.80
N ASN A 342 -0.64 12.11 9.55
CA ASN A 342 -0.18 12.96 8.44
C ASN A 342 -0.41 12.32 7.06
N ALA A 343 -0.50 10.99 6.99
CA ALA A 343 -0.76 10.22 5.77
C ALA A 343 -1.70 9.04 6.05
N ASN A 344 -2.53 8.64 5.08
CA ASN A 344 -3.60 7.65 5.32
C ASN A 344 -3.79 6.62 4.19
N PRO A 345 -4.50 5.50 4.45
CA PRO A 345 -4.78 4.44 3.46
C PRO A 345 -5.53 4.89 2.19
N PHE A 346 -6.08 6.10 2.15
CA PHE A 346 -6.60 6.71 0.92
C PHE A 346 -5.50 7.27 0.00
N GLN A 347 -4.22 6.98 0.30
CA GLN A 347 -3.03 7.44 -0.41
C GLN A 347 -2.85 8.96 -0.38
N GLN A 348 -3.33 9.59 0.70
CA GLN A 348 -3.17 11.01 0.94
C GLN A 348 -2.00 11.26 1.89
N GLY A 349 -1.32 12.40 1.76
CA GLY A 349 -0.20 12.78 2.64
C GLY A 349 1.11 12.04 2.38
N ILE A 350 1.21 11.24 1.31
CA ILE A 350 2.44 10.51 0.97
C ILE A 350 3.57 11.47 0.58
N GLY A 351 3.29 12.49 -0.23
CA GLY A 351 4.30 13.42 -0.75
C GLY A 351 5.26 12.78 -1.76
N SER A 352 6.21 13.57 -2.26
CA SER A 352 7.23 13.10 -3.21
C SER A 352 8.42 14.06 -3.24
N VAL A 353 9.64 13.53 -3.08
CA VAL A 353 10.89 14.33 -3.14
C VAL A 353 11.04 14.98 -4.52
N THR A 354 10.91 14.21 -5.60
CA THR A 354 11.13 14.72 -6.96
C THR A 354 10.05 15.71 -7.43
N ALA A 355 8.82 15.58 -6.91
CA ALA A 355 7.75 16.55 -7.19
C ALA A 355 7.78 17.77 -6.25
N GLY A 356 8.63 17.78 -5.22
CA GLY A 356 8.72 18.87 -4.25
C GLY A 356 7.52 18.96 -3.28
N THR A 357 6.75 17.88 -3.12
CA THR A 357 5.55 17.84 -2.27
C THR A 357 5.90 17.23 -0.92
N ALA A 358 5.72 17.98 0.18
CA ALA A 358 5.93 17.47 1.53
C ALA A 358 4.97 16.31 1.87
N GLY A 359 5.42 15.38 2.72
CA GLY A 359 4.63 14.21 3.13
C GLY A 359 5.49 13.12 3.76
N SER A 360 4.86 11.96 3.97
CA SER A 360 5.46 10.78 4.58
C SER A 360 6.71 10.25 3.86
N SER A 361 6.65 10.01 2.55
CA SER A 361 7.79 9.51 1.77
C SER A 361 9.01 10.45 1.82
N PRO A 362 8.88 11.77 1.53
CA PRO A 362 9.99 12.71 1.68
C PRO A 362 10.60 12.77 3.09
N PHE A 363 9.77 12.65 4.13
CA PHE A 363 10.24 12.68 5.51
C PHE A 363 11.12 11.47 5.83
N PHE A 364 10.62 10.26 5.56
CA PHE A 364 11.33 9.03 5.86
C PHE A 364 12.59 8.84 5.02
N LEU A 365 12.61 9.36 3.79
CA LEU A 365 13.78 9.34 2.91
C LEU A 365 14.79 10.47 3.13
N ALA A 366 14.48 11.45 3.99
CA ALA A 366 15.38 12.57 4.25
C ALA A 366 16.72 12.04 4.79
N GLU A 367 17.84 12.47 4.19
CA GLU A 367 19.17 11.93 4.48
C GLU A 367 19.87 12.67 5.65
N ASN A 368 19.20 13.69 6.21
CA ASN A 368 19.61 14.40 7.42
C ASN A 368 18.40 15.05 8.07
N GLU A 369 18.58 15.49 9.32
CA GLU A 369 17.51 16.06 10.13
C GLU A 369 17.02 17.41 9.56
N THR A 370 17.91 18.25 9.05
CA THR A 370 17.53 19.53 8.41
C THR A 370 16.56 19.33 7.23
N GLN A 371 16.78 18.30 6.41
CA GLN A 371 15.87 17.94 5.32
C GLN A 371 14.51 17.46 5.86
N ALA A 372 14.51 16.61 6.91
CA ALA A 372 13.29 16.13 7.54
C ALA A 372 12.46 17.28 8.13
N GLU A 373 13.11 18.19 8.86
CA GLU A 373 12.49 19.39 9.44
C GLU A 373 11.87 20.30 8.38
N LYS A 374 12.53 20.43 7.22
CA LYS A 374 11.98 21.18 6.07
C LYS A 374 10.72 20.53 5.52
N VAL A 375 10.65 19.20 5.49
CA VAL A 375 9.42 18.49 5.08
C VAL A 375 8.29 18.80 6.06
N LEU A 376 8.54 18.69 7.37
CA LEU A 376 7.53 18.94 8.41
C LEU A 376 7.01 20.39 8.39
N ALA A 377 7.91 21.36 8.21
CA ALA A 377 7.54 22.78 8.09
C ALA A 377 6.64 23.06 6.88
N ASN A 378 6.79 22.29 5.80
CA ASN A 378 6.04 22.47 4.56
C ASN A 378 4.71 21.70 4.50
N LEU A 379 4.37 20.92 5.54
CA LEU A 379 3.07 20.23 5.61
C LEU A 379 1.91 21.22 5.74
N ASP A 380 2.05 22.22 6.62
CA ASP A 380 1.17 23.38 6.73
C ASP A 380 1.99 24.60 7.15
N LEU A 381 2.10 25.57 6.24
CA LEU A 381 2.90 26.79 6.43
C LEU A 381 2.33 27.73 7.51
N ASN A 382 1.07 27.54 7.92
CA ASN A 382 0.41 28.38 8.91
C ASN A 382 0.63 27.89 10.34
N ARG A 383 1.36 26.79 10.51
CA ARG A 383 1.53 26.11 11.80
C ARG A 383 3.00 25.80 12.06
N SER A 384 3.35 25.70 13.32
CA SER A 384 4.68 25.26 13.72
C SER A 384 4.94 23.84 13.21
N LYS A 385 6.17 23.56 12.75
CA LYS A 385 6.60 22.19 12.37
C LYS A 385 6.37 21.16 13.47
N TYR A 386 6.47 21.57 14.75
CA TYR A 386 6.21 20.73 15.93
C TYR A 386 4.71 20.43 16.15
N MET A 387 3.81 21.17 15.50
CA MET A 387 2.36 20.89 15.47
C MET A 387 1.94 20.24 14.15
N ASN A 388 2.66 20.48 13.05
CA ASN A 388 2.45 19.73 11.82
C ASN A 388 2.69 18.24 12.04
N THR A 389 3.75 17.92 12.78
CA THR A 389 4.05 16.57 13.25
C THR A 389 4.65 16.67 14.64
N LYS A 390 3.99 16.05 15.61
CA LYS A 390 4.47 15.97 17.00
C LYS A 390 5.02 14.59 17.34
N TYR A 391 4.54 13.53 16.68
CA TYR A 391 5.07 12.19 16.86
C TYR A 391 5.34 11.53 15.53
N VAL A 392 6.30 10.62 15.52
CA VAL A 392 6.65 9.77 14.38
C VAL A 392 6.53 8.32 14.82
N MET A 393 5.71 7.53 14.14
CA MET A 393 5.66 6.09 14.32
C MET A 393 6.38 5.41 13.17
N ILE A 394 7.19 4.40 13.50
CA ILE A 394 8.01 3.65 12.54
C ILE A 394 8.06 2.17 12.93
N ASP A 395 8.03 1.28 11.95
CA ASP A 395 8.12 -0.16 12.16
C ASP A 395 9.20 -0.85 11.31
N LEU A 396 9.38 -2.15 11.56
CA LEU A 396 10.33 -2.99 10.84
C LEU A 396 10.06 -2.99 9.33
N ASP A 397 8.80 -3.09 8.94
CA ASP A 397 8.41 -3.20 7.53
C ASP A 397 8.75 -1.91 6.78
N MET A 398 8.50 -0.73 7.36
CA MET A 398 8.98 0.55 6.84
C MET A 398 10.49 0.56 6.67
N ALA A 399 11.24 0.06 7.65
CA ALA A 399 12.70 0.02 7.59
C ALA A 399 13.25 -1.01 6.61
N THR A 400 12.45 -2.00 6.20
CA THR A 400 12.88 -3.11 5.35
C THR A 400 11.94 -3.30 4.14
N GLY A 401 10.91 -4.14 4.26
CA GLY A 401 10.07 -4.59 3.15
C GLY A 401 9.33 -3.47 2.40
N LYS A 402 8.89 -2.42 3.07
CA LYS A 402 8.15 -1.27 2.52
C LYS A 402 9.06 -0.10 2.12
N PHE A 403 10.36 -0.15 2.43
CA PHE A 403 11.30 0.92 2.09
C PHE A 403 11.30 1.24 0.59
N HIS A 404 11.27 0.21 -0.25
CA HIS A 404 11.24 0.37 -1.71
C HIS A 404 10.03 1.18 -2.19
N ALA A 405 8.87 1.04 -1.53
CA ALA A 405 7.66 1.77 -1.86
C ALA A 405 7.84 3.26 -1.52
N MET A 406 8.41 3.57 -0.35
CA MET A 406 8.72 4.95 0.02
C MET A 406 9.58 5.63 -1.05
N ALA A 407 10.65 4.98 -1.51
CA ALA A 407 11.50 5.48 -2.60
C ALA A 407 10.72 5.69 -3.91
N ALA A 408 9.91 4.70 -4.32
CA ALA A 408 9.12 4.75 -5.54
C ALA A 408 8.09 5.89 -5.56
N TRP A 409 7.42 6.19 -4.44
CA TRP A 409 6.51 7.32 -4.29
C TRP A 409 7.22 8.67 -4.42
N SER A 410 8.50 8.73 -4.05
CA SER A 410 9.36 9.90 -4.27
C SER A 410 10.00 9.96 -5.65
N GLY A 411 9.73 9.01 -6.54
CA GLY A 411 10.36 8.93 -7.86
C GLY A 411 11.86 8.63 -7.79
N ILE A 412 12.33 8.03 -6.69
CA ILE A 412 13.72 7.67 -6.48
C ILE A 412 13.86 6.15 -6.67
N PRO A 413 14.83 5.67 -7.47
CA PRO A 413 15.04 4.24 -7.61
C PRO A 413 15.44 3.58 -6.28
N ALA A 414 14.74 2.50 -5.91
CA ALA A 414 14.96 1.80 -4.63
C ALA A 414 16.40 1.28 -4.46
N TRP A 415 17.05 0.89 -5.57
CA TRP A 415 18.44 0.42 -5.59
C TRP A 415 19.46 1.46 -5.13
N LYS A 416 19.10 2.76 -5.05
CA LYS A 416 19.95 3.79 -4.43
C LYS A 416 20.15 3.53 -2.93
N TYR A 417 19.21 2.83 -2.29
CA TYR A 417 19.20 2.59 -0.86
C TYR A 417 19.48 1.11 -0.53
N ILE A 418 18.68 0.21 -1.10
CA ILE A 418 18.78 -1.25 -0.88
C ILE A 418 18.94 -1.90 -2.24
N SER A 419 20.04 -2.61 -2.44
CA SER A 419 20.38 -3.26 -3.70
C SER A 419 20.75 -4.73 -3.48
N ALA A 420 21.04 -5.44 -4.56
CA ALA A 420 21.61 -6.78 -4.50
C ALA A 420 22.82 -6.88 -5.42
N VAL A 421 23.85 -7.58 -4.98
CA VAL A 421 25.00 -7.99 -5.81
C VAL A 421 25.05 -9.50 -5.89
N TYR A 422 25.44 -10.04 -7.03
CA TYR A 422 25.49 -11.48 -7.27
C TYR A 422 26.90 -12.00 -7.06
N GLN A 423 27.02 -13.01 -6.21
CA GLN A 423 28.26 -13.74 -6.00
C GLN A 423 28.25 -15.03 -6.82
N PRO A 424 29.29 -15.29 -7.64
CA PRO A 424 29.43 -16.57 -8.33
C PRO A 424 29.78 -17.69 -7.33
N GLN A 425 28.97 -18.75 -7.31
CA GLN A 425 29.20 -19.99 -6.57
C GLN A 425 29.07 -21.18 -7.52
N GLY A 426 30.21 -21.61 -8.09
CA GLY A 426 30.21 -22.58 -9.18
C GLY A 426 29.52 -22.00 -10.42
N GLU A 427 28.51 -22.71 -10.94
CA GLU A 427 27.68 -22.25 -12.06
C GLU A 427 26.49 -21.37 -11.63
N GLN A 428 26.25 -21.23 -10.32
CA GLN A 428 25.11 -20.46 -9.80
C GLN A 428 25.51 -19.04 -9.40
N LEU A 429 24.63 -18.09 -9.67
CA LEU A 429 24.74 -16.71 -9.19
C LEU A 429 23.81 -16.53 -7.99
N VAL A 430 24.39 -16.30 -6.81
CA VAL A 430 23.63 -16.13 -5.57
C VAL A 430 23.48 -14.64 -5.27
N PRO A 431 22.25 -14.09 -5.17
CA PRO A 431 22.05 -12.70 -4.80
C PRO A 431 22.37 -12.47 -3.32
N VAL A 432 23.09 -11.41 -3.03
CA VAL A 432 23.39 -10.91 -1.69
C VAL A 432 22.79 -9.51 -1.58
N GLN A 433 21.80 -9.35 -0.69
CA GLN A 433 21.21 -8.05 -0.41
C GLN A 433 22.22 -7.16 0.33
N ILE A 434 22.28 -5.91 -0.08
CA ILE A 434 23.19 -4.89 0.45
C ILE A 434 22.45 -3.59 0.72
N TYR A 435 22.89 -2.89 1.76
CA TYR A 435 22.40 -1.58 2.17
C TYR A 435 23.48 -0.55 1.86
N LEU A 436 23.14 0.47 1.08
CA LEU A 436 24.07 1.52 0.65
C LEU A 436 24.07 2.68 1.64
N GLU A 437 25.09 3.55 1.56
CA GLU A 437 25.22 4.71 2.46
C GLU A 437 23.95 5.58 2.57
N HIS A 438 23.25 5.80 1.46
CA HIS A 438 22.02 6.59 1.45
C HIS A 438 20.90 5.97 2.29
N TYR A 439 20.86 4.63 2.43
CA TYR A 439 19.91 3.96 3.31
C TYR A 439 20.17 4.32 4.77
N PHE A 440 21.43 4.23 5.22
CA PHE A 440 21.81 4.55 6.59
C PHE A 440 21.61 6.02 6.95
N LYS A 441 21.76 6.92 5.98
CA LYS A 441 21.49 8.36 6.15
C LYS A 441 19.99 8.67 6.32
N SER A 442 19.10 7.83 5.81
CA SER A 442 17.66 8.07 5.85
C SER A 442 17.12 8.18 7.28
N MET A 443 16.12 9.03 7.49
CA MET A 443 15.39 9.10 8.77
C MET A 443 14.83 7.74 9.17
N THR A 444 14.40 6.91 8.21
CA THR A 444 13.92 5.55 8.48
C THR A 444 14.98 4.71 9.21
N ALA A 445 16.20 4.63 8.68
CA ALA A 445 17.24 3.82 9.30
C ALA A 445 17.73 4.43 10.63
N ARG A 446 17.93 5.75 10.66
CA ARG A 446 18.38 6.51 11.85
C ARG A 446 17.43 6.35 13.03
N MET A 447 16.12 6.42 12.79
CA MET A 447 15.11 6.20 13.82
C MET A 447 14.99 4.72 14.19
N TYR A 448 14.84 3.83 13.21
CA TYR A 448 14.49 2.45 13.50
C TYR A 448 15.66 1.62 14.05
N PHE A 449 16.81 1.61 13.39
CA PHE A 449 17.92 0.73 13.75
C PHE A 449 18.88 1.35 14.79
N PHE A 450 18.97 2.68 14.82
CA PHE A 450 19.93 3.41 15.64
C PHE A 450 19.29 4.26 16.75
N ASP A 451 17.96 4.19 16.93
CA ASP A 451 17.25 4.89 18.02
C ASP A 451 17.50 6.41 18.07
N GLY A 452 17.94 7.01 16.96
CA GLY A 452 18.33 8.41 16.87
C GLY A 452 19.69 8.78 17.50
N THR A 453 20.49 7.83 17.94
CA THR A 453 21.82 8.09 18.54
C THR A 453 22.89 8.35 17.47
N GLU A 454 23.99 9.03 17.86
CA GLU A 454 25.20 9.15 17.04
C GLU A 454 25.84 7.78 16.81
N VAL A 455 26.28 7.52 15.58
CA VAL A 455 26.98 6.29 15.18
C VAL A 455 28.38 6.64 14.71
N ALA A 456 29.40 5.98 15.26
CA ALA A 456 30.80 6.22 14.91
C ALA A 456 31.24 5.58 13.57
N GLY A 457 30.40 4.74 12.99
CA GLY A 457 30.73 3.85 11.87
C GLY A 457 31.17 2.47 12.36
N GLY A 458 30.60 1.44 11.76
CA GLY A 458 30.85 0.04 12.06
C GLY A 458 31.52 -0.69 10.91
N GLU A 459 31.40 -2.02 10.91
CA GLU A 459 31.89 -2.85 9.81
C GLU A 459 31.15 -2.51 8.51
N GLY A 460 31.92 -2.26 7.46
CA GLY A 460 31.42 -2.05 6.11
C GLY A 460 32.02 -3.02 5.11
N VAL A 461 31.42 -3.05 3.93
CA VAL A 461 31.79 -3.92 2.82
C VAL A 461 32.04 -3.08 1.57
N GLY A 462 33.27 -3.10 1.08
CA GLY A 462 33.67 -2.55 -0.20
C GLY A 462 33.39 -3.56 -1.30
N LEU A 463 32.55 -3.18 -2.26
CA LEU A 463 32.09 -4.04 -3.34
C LEU A 463 32.60 -3.52 -4.68
N ALA A 464 33.02 -4.43 -5.56
CA ALA A 464 33.36 -4.14 -6.96
C ALA A 464 32.61 -5.12 -7.86
N TYR A 465 31.90 -4.60 -8.86
CA TYR A 465 31.00 -5.38 -9.70
C TYR A 465 30.89 -4.82 -11.12
N ARG A 466 30.43 -5.67 -12.04
CA ARG A 466 30.09 -5.31 -13.43
C ARG A 466 28.72 -5.89 -13.80
N GLY A 467 28.04 -5.25 -14.73
CA GLY A 467 26.81 -5.79 -15.30
C GLY A 467 27.11 -7.04 -16.14
N MET A 468 26.46 -8.15 -15.81
CA MET A 468 26.48 -9.38 -16.61
C MET A 468 25.08 -9.62 -17.16
N GLN A 469 24.98 -9.84 -18.47
CA GLN A 469 23.72 -10.20 -19.10
C GLN A 469 23.46 -11.70 -18.92
N LEU A 470 22.33 -12.03 -18.29
CA LEU A 470 21.84 -13.39 -18.14
C LEU A 470 21.20 -13.87 -19.45
N GLU A 471 20.99 -15.19 -19.58
CA GLU A 471 20.27 -15.79 -20.71
C GLU A 471 18.85 -15.24 -20.87
N SER A 472 18.23 -14.78 -19.78
CA SER A 472 16.93 -14.10 -19.77
C SER A 472 16.95 -12.70 -20.40
N GLY A 473 18.14 -12.18 -20.75
CA GLY A 473 18.35 -10.82 -21.25
C GLY A 473 18.51 -9.77 -20.15
N ALA A 474 18.26 -10.12 -18.88
CA ALA A 474 18.43 -9.22 -17.74
C ALA A 474 19.91 -8.95 -17.43
N VAL A 475 20.25 -7.73 -17.05
CA VAL A 475 21.62 -7.36 -16.64
C VAL A 475 21.68 -7.30 -15.11
N VAL A 476 22.51 -8.14 -14.51
CA VAL A 476 22.68 -8.20 -13.04
C VAL A 476 24.09 -7.77 -12.62
N PRO A 477 24.25 -7.10 -11.47
CA PRO A 477 25.56 -6.70 -10.95
C PRO A 477 26.27 -7.92 -10.34
N VAL A 478 27.30 -8.43 -11.02
CA VAL A 478 28.10 -9.58 -10.55
C VAL A 478 29.43 -9.09 -9.99
N LEU A 479 29.80 -9.60 -8.81
CA LEU A 479 31.06 -9.26 -8.16
C LEU A 479 32.26 -9.64 -9.04
N THR A 480 33.16 -8.69 -9.25
CA THR A 480 34.42 -8.89 -9.99
C THR A 480 35.58 -9.26 -9.09
N LYS A 481 35.47 -8.96 -7.79
CA LYS A 481 36.50 -9.17 -6.78
C LYS A 481 35.88 -9.66 -5.48
N SER A 482 36.70 -10.29 -4.64
CA SER A 482 36.33 -10.57 -3.25
C SER A 482 35.99 -9.26 -2.52
N PRO A 483 34.84 -9.16 -1.84
CA PRO A 483 34.49 -7.98 -1.05
C PRO A 483 35.55 -7.67 0.02
N LYS A 484 35.84 -6.38 0.22
CA LYS A 484 36.71 -5.91 1.31
C LYS A 484 35.84 -5.61 2.52
N ILE A 485 35.98 -6.40 3.59
CA ILE A 485 35.24 -6.23 4.84
C ILE A 485 36.18 -5.62 5.88
N THR A 486 35.83 -4.45 6.42
CA THR A 486 36.61 -3.76 7.45
C THR A 486 35.78 -2.65 8.09
N SER A 487 36.09 -2.30 9.35
CA SER A 487 35.54 -1.12 10.01
C SER A 487 36.31 0.16 9.68
N ASN A 488 37.43 0.06 8.95
CA ASN A 488 38.21 1.22 8.54
C ASN A 488 37.63 1.82 7.26
N TYR A 489 36.86 2.90 7.39
CA TYR A 489 36.22 3.56 6.26
C TYR A 489 37.20 4.06 5.20
N SER A 490 38.41 4.50 5.60
CA SER A 490 39.45 4.93 4.64
C SER A 490 39.95 3.78 3.76
N GLU A 491 40.03 2.56 4.30
CA GLU A 491 40.37 1.36 3.51
C GLU A 491 39.25 0.98 2.54
N LEU A 492 37.98 1.11 2.95
CA LEU A 492 36.83 0.90 2.06
C LEU A 492 36.84 1.90 0.90
N GLN A 493 37.10 3.17 1.19
CA GLN A 493 37.24 4.21 0.17
C GLN A 493 38.41 3.93 -0.78
N ALA A 494 39.56 3.52 -0.25
CA ALA A 494 40.71 3.16 -1.08
C ALA A 494 40.37 2.00 -2.04
N PHE A 495 39.73 0.94 -1.54
CA PHE A 495 39.29 -0.20 -2.33
C PHE A 495 38.31 0.21 -3.45
N VAL A 496 37.32 1.05 -3.12
CA VAL A 496 36.33 1.54 -4.09
C VAL A 496 36.98 2.41 -5.16
N ASN A 497 37.86 3.33 -4.76
CA ASN A 497 38.56 4.22 -5.69
C ASN A 497 39.50 3.44 -6.63
N GLU A 498 40.21 2.45 -6.11
CA GLU A 498 41.06 1.58 -6.93
C GLU A 498 40.24 0.74 -7.92
N SER A 499 39.12 0.17 -7.47
CA SER A 499 38.26 -0.64 -8.33
C SER A 499 37.61 0.19 -9.44
N ARG A 500 37.17 1.41 -9.15
CA ARG A 500 36.65 2.36 -10.16
C ARG A 500 37.72 2.73 -11.19
N LYS A 501 38.98 2.92 -10.79
CA LYS A 501 40.11 3.17 -11.72
C LYS A 501 40.35 1.99 -12.67
N GLN A 502 40.02 0.77 -12.25
CA GLN A 502 40.13 -0.45 -13.05
C GLN A 502 38.87 -0.72 -13.91
N GLY A 503 37.93 0.22 -13.95
CA GLY A 503 36.72 0.14 -14.78
C GLY A 503 35.57 -0.66 -14.17
N ASP A 504 35.61 -0.97 -12.87
CA ASP A 504 34.48 -1.57 -12.16
C ASP A 504 33.51 -0.50 -11.66
N LEU A 505 32.23 -0.87 -11.51
CA LEU A 505 31.35 -0.17 -10.58
C LEU A 505 31.75 -0.61 -9.18
N ALA A 506 31.82 0.32 -8.22
CA ALA A 506 32.19 -0.03 -6.86
C ALA A 506 31.51 0.92 -5.87
N GLU A 507 31.09 0.37 -4.73
CA GLU A 507 30.35 1.08 -3.69
C GLU A 507 30.76 0.58 -2.31
N ILE A 508 30.56 1.44 -1.29
CA ILE A 508 30.61 1.05 0.12
C ILE A 508 29.18 0.69 0.55
N ALA A 509 29.02 -0.46 1.18
CA ALA A 509 27.74 -0.98 1.62
C ALA A 509 27.88 -1.68 2.97
N ALA A 510 26.76 -2.19 3.48
CA ALA A 510 26.73 -3.21 4.52
C ALA A 510 25.75 -4.32 4.15
N THR A 511 25.95 -5.51 4.71
CA THR A 511 25.06 -6.68 4.50
C THR A 511 23.95 -6.77 5.55
N SER A 512 24.02 -5.95 6.60
CA SER A 512 23.00 -5.84 7.64
C SER A 512 22.56 -4.39 7.79
N PRO A 513 21.25 -4.11 7.97
CA PRO A 513 20.77 -2.76 8.20
C PRO A 513 21.05 -2.27 9.63
N THR A 514 21.48 -3.15 10.53
CA THR A 514 21.77 -2.83 11.94
C THR A 514 23.19 -2.30 12.18
N SER A 515 24.05 -2.30 11.15
CA SER A 515 25.45 -1.85 11.24
C SER A 515 25.75 -0.87 10.12
N SER A 516 25.78 0.42 10.45
CA SER A 516 26.12 1.47 9.47
C SER A 516 27.63 1.45 9.19
N PRO A 517 28.08 1.41 7.92
CA PRO A 517 29.50 1.49 7.57
C PRO A 517 30.04 2.93 7.65
N ILE A 518 29.16 3.92 7.85
CA ILE A 518 29.48 5.34 7.94
C ILE A 518 29.11 5.89 9.31
N SER A 519 29.78 6.99 9.68
CA SER A 519 29.35 7.78 10.83
C SER A 519 28.03 8.50 10.52
N LEU A 520 27.16 8.57 11.52
CA LEU A 520 25.85 9.23 11.46
C LEU A 520 25.72 10.15 12.66
N ASP A 521 25.29 11.39 12.44
CA ASP A 521 24.99 12.32 13.53
C ASP A 521 23.79 11.81 14.35
N ALA A 522 23.68 12.24 15.60
CA ALA A 522 22.48 12.04 16.40
C ALA A 522 21.29 12.83 15.83
N LEU A 523 20.08 12.36 16.12
CA LEU A 523 18.85 13.15 15.97
C LEU A 523 18.71 14.06 17.18
N GLN A 524 18.54 15.35 16.93
CA GLN A 524 18.56 16.42 17.94
C GLN A 524 17.16 16.81 18.41
N HIS A 525 16.16 16.58 17.55
CA HIS A 525 14.77 16.96 17.76
C HIS A 525 13.84 15.76 17.90
N TYR A 526 14.36 14.53 17.91
CA TYR A 526 13.56 13.31 18.01
C TYR A 526 14.04 12.47 19.19
N ARG A 527 13.12 12.17 20.11
CA ARG A 527 13.36 11.22 21.21
C ARG A 527 12.44 10.02 21.11
N LEU A 528 12.99 8.83 21.29
CA LEU A 528 12.20 7.60 21.46
C LEU A 528 11.41 7.70 22.77
N VAL A 529 10.09 7.57 22.70
CA VAL A 529 9.19 7.66 23.88
C VAL A 529 8.49 6.35 24.21
N HIS A 530 8.33 5.46 23.20
CA HIS A 530 7.66 4.17 23.36
C HIS A 530 8.14 3.16 22.31
N GLU A 531 8.17 1.89 22.70
CA GLU A 531 8.39 0.73 21.83
C GLU A 531 7.35 -0.37 22.10
N SER A 532 7.02 -1.14 21.07
CA SER A 532 6.13 -2.29 21.21
C SER A 532 6.82 -3.52 21.81
N GLU A 533 6.05 -4.57 22.08
CA GLU A 533 6.45 -5.71 22.88
C GLU A 533 7.40 -6.66 22.13
N THR A 534 7.15 -6.92 20.84
CA THR A 534 7.83 -7.99 20.09
C THR A 534 9.25 -7.59 19.67
N PRO A 535 10.32 -8.28 20.15
CA PRO A 535 11.66 -8.10 19.63
C PRO A 535 11.81 -8.74 18.25
N VAL A 536 12.40 -8.01 17.31
CA VAL A 536 12.56 -8.43 15.91
C VAL A 536 14.01 -8.44 15.42
N THR A 537 14.95 -8.00 16.24
CA THR A 537 16.39 -8.13 15.97
C THR A 537 17.09 -8.86 17.12
N THR A 538 18.30 -9.36 16.84
CA THR A 538 19.18 -9.95 17.87
C THR A 538 19.63 -8.94 18.92
N SER A 539 19.67 -7.66 18.56
CA SER A 539 19.92 -6.54 19.48
C SER A 539 18.70 -6.11 20.29
N GLY A 540 17.57 -6.80 20.13
CA GLY A 540 16.35 -6.57 20.90
C GLY A 540 15.49 -5.40 20.41
N GLN A 541 15.76 -4.85 19.21
CA GLN A 541 14.92 -3.80 18.64
C GLN A 541 13.49 -4.31 18.46
N LYS A 542 12.53 -3.45 18.78
CA LYS A 542 11.10 -3.78 18.82
C LYS A 542 10.41 -3.49 17.49
N ARG A 543 9.28 -4.18 17.25
CA ARG A 543 8.53 -4.13 15.99
C ARG A 543 8.09 -2.72 15.60
N VAL A 544 7.50 -1.99 16.55
CA VAL A 544 7.02 -0.61 16.36
C VAL A 544 7.68 0.32 17.37
N LYS A 545 8.02 1.52 16.93
CA LYS A 545 8.62 2.58 17.75
C LYS A 545 7.92 3.90 17.54
N THR A 546 7.76 4.65 18.62
CA THR A 546 7.18 6.00 18.60
C THR A 546 8.22 7.00 19.10
N PHE A 547 8.52 7.98 18.25
CA PHE A 547 9.36 9.13 18.57
C PHE A 547 8.49 10.36 18.78
N GLU A 548 8.87 11.21 19.73
CA GLU A 548 8.32 12.56 19.86
C GLU A 548 9.27 13.57 19.22
N HIS A 549 8.68 14.48 18.44
CA HIS A 549 9.36 15.58 17.77
C HIS A 549 9.29 16.84 18.65
N VAL A 550 10.44 17.27 19.16
CA VAL A 550 10.60 18.32 20.16
C VAL A 550 11.63 19.38 19.73
N PRO A 551 11.51 20.64 20.18
CA PRO A 551 12.57 21.63 19.96
C PRO A 551 13.94 21.21 20.51
N GLY A 552 13.97 20.52 21.66
CA GLY A 552 15.21 20.06 22.29
C GLY A 552 15.89 21.17 23.10
N ALA A 553 16.39 20.85 24.28
CA ALA A 553 17.06 21.82 25.14
C ALA A 553 18.43 22.18 24.57
N VAL A 554 18.77 23.47 24.55
CA VAL A 554 20.00 23.96 23.93
C VAL A 554 21.10 24.07 24.99
N ILE A 555 22.12 23.22 24.94
CA ILE A 555 23.31 23.35 25.79
C ILE A 555 24.30 24.25 25.05
N LYS A 556 24.61 25.41 25.64
CA LYS A 556 25.57 26.36 25.08
C LYS A 556 26.74 26.53 26.04
N GLY A 557 27.96 26.66 25.52
CA GLY A 557 29.12 26.92 26.37
C GLY A 557 30.34 27.36 25.57
N LYS A 558 31.47 27.54 26.28
CA LYS A 558 32.75 27.95 25.68
C LYS A 558 33.89 26.97 25.90
N ALA A 559 34.67 26.72 24.86
CA ALA A 559 35.87 25.90 24.86
C ALA A 559 36.90 26.41 23.84
N PRO A 560 38.20 26.09 23.97
CA PRO A 560 39.18 26.43 22.94
C PRO A 560 38.74 25.95 21.55
N ALA A 561 38.92 26.76 20.51
CA ALA A 561 38.47 26.42 19.16
C ALA A 561 38.96 25.03 18.71
N GLY A 562 38.06 24.24 18.10
CA GLY A 562 38.35 22.85 17.72
C GLY A 562 38.21 21.82 18.85
N THR A 563 37.78 22.20 20.05
CA THR A 563 37.53 21.26 21.15
C THR A 563 36.30 20.40 20.86
N LYS A 564 36.45 19.07 20.94
CA LYS A 564 35.33 18.13 20.84
C LYS A 564 34.46 18.20 22.09
N VAL A 565 33.15 18.25 21.87
CA VAL A 565 32.11 18.23 22.90
C VAL A 565 31.22 17.03 22.67
N VAL A 566 30.94 16.25 23.71
CA VAL A 566 30.10 15.04 23.64
C VAL A 566 29.10 15.06 24.77
N ALA A 567 27.81 14.91 24.47
CA ALA A 567 26.79 14.62 25.46
C ALA A 567 26.34 13.17 25.32
N ALA A 568 26.30 12.44 26.43
CA ALA A 568 25.83 11.06 26.47
C ALA A 568 24.89 10.81 27.65
N VAL A 569 23.87 9.99 27.44
CA VAL A 569 22.97 9.54 28.49
C VAL A 569 22.47 8.13 28.22
N ALA A 570 22.39 7.30 29.26
CA ALA A 570 21.78 5.98 29.16
C ALA A 570 20.25 6.11 29.18
N ILE A 571 19.59 5.52 28.18
CA ILE A 571 18.13 5.47 28.04
C ILE A 571 17.66 4.06 28.35
N MET A 572 16.59 3.95 29.13
CA MET A 572 15.85 2.71 29.36
C MET A 572 14.47 2.83 28.70
N THR A 573 14.12 1.88 27.83
CA THR A 573 12.80 1.84 27.19
C THR A 573 11.78 1.15 28.08
N ASN A 574 10.50 1.30 27.75
CA ASN A 574 9.39 0.64 28.45
C ASN A 574 9.48 -0.89 28.43
N GLU A 575 10.24 -1.45 27.49
CA GLU A 575 10.45 -2.89 27.33
C GLU A 575 11.76 -3.39 27.96
N ASN A 576 12.33 -2.63 28.89
CA ASN A 576 13.59 -2.94 29.57
C ASN A 576 14.81 -3.09 28.64
N ARG A 577 14.74 -2.49 27.44
CA ARG A 577 15.90 -2.37 26.54
C ARG A 577 16.68 -1.12 26.93
N ALA A 578 17.99 -1.24 27.04
CA ALA A 578 18.87 -0.11 27.30
C ALA A 578 19.69 0.24 26.07
N PHE A 579 19.87 1.54 25.81
CA PHE A 579 20.81 2.06 24.82
C PHE A 579 21.41 3.38 25.30
N ALA A 580 22.51 3.81 24.71
CA ALA A 580 23.10 5.11 24.98
C ALA A 580 22.68 6.10 23.88
N TYR A 581 22.03 7.20 24.25
CA TYR A 581 21.92 8.36 23.38
C TYR A 581 23.21 9.17 23.50
N GLN A 582 23.89 9.37 22.39
CA GLN A 582 25.11 10.16 22.30
C GLN A 582 24.96 11.19 21.18
N GLN A 583 25.48 12.38 21.39
CA GLN A 583 25.63 13.43 20.38
C GLN A 583 27.01 14.08 20.56
N SER A 584 27.68 14.43 19.47
CA SER A 584 28.90 15.22 19.51
C SER A 584 28.83 16.47 18.65
N ASN A 585 29.63 17.47 19.02
CA ASN A 585 29.89 18.67 18.23
C ASN A 585 31.32 19.16 18.50
N VAL A 586 31.75 20.21 17.83
CA VAL A 586 33.06 20.84 17.99
C VAL A 586 32.86 22.33 18.19
N SER A 587 33.60 22.92 19.15
CA SER A 587 33.57 24.37 19.37
C SER A 587 34.13 25.12 18.15
N ASP A 588 33.44 26.18 17.76
CA ASP A 588 33.75 26.95 16.56
C ASP A 588 35.02 27.82 16.70
N SER A 589 35.32 28.62 15.68
CA SER A 589 36.47 29.53 15.67
C SER A 589 36.44 30.62 16.76
N SER A 590 35.26 30.93 17.31
CA SER A 590 35.08 31.85 18.44
C SER A 590 35.16 31.13 19.80
N GLY A 591 35.28 29.81 19.78
CA GLY A 591 35.29 28.96 20.95
C GLY A 591 33.91 28.69 21.53
N GLU A 592 32.82 28.94 20.80
CA GLU A 592 31.46 28.61 21.24
C GLU A 592 31.06 27.21 20.74
N PHE A 593 30.34 26.45 21.57
CA PHE A 593 29.72 25.19 21.15
C PHE A 593 28.24 25.18 21.52
N THR A 594 27.47 24.41 20.76
CA THR A 594 26.03 24.22 20.97
C THR A 594 25.68 22.75 20.78
N LEU A 595 24.90 22.18 21.70
CA LEU A 595 24.24 20.88 21.55
C LEU A 595 22.73 21.07 21.74
N VAL A 596 21.93 20.21 21.13
CA VAL A 596 20.47 20.25 21.24
C VAL A 596 20.01 18.86 21.68
N LEU A 597 19.54 18.77 22.92
CA LEU A 597 19.27 17.51 23.61
C LEU A 597 17.75 17.24 23.65
N PRO A 598 17.26 16.13 23.07
CA PRO A 598 15.82 15.87 22.98
C PRO A 598 15.23 15.14 24.20
N TYR A 599 16.04 14.49 25.04
CA TYR A 599 15.54 13.77 26.21
C TYR A 599 15.54 14.65 27.46
N SER A 600 14.44 14.64 28.22
CA SER A 600 14.43 15.21 29.56
C SER A 600 14.95 14.20 30.58
N THR A 601 15.76 14.67 31.51
CA THR A 601 16.28 13.86 32.63
C THR A 601 15.43 14.01 33.91
N GLU A 602 14.37 14.82 33.87
CA GLU A 602 13.51 15.12 35.03
C GLU A 602 12.11 14.51 34.91
N GLY A 603 11.82 13.85 33.78
CA GLY A 603 10.56 13.16 33.55
C GLY A 603 9.48 14.06 32.94
N PRO A 604 8.28 13.51 32.72
CA PRO A 604 7.21 14.21 31.99
C PRO A 604 6.56 15.33 32.81
N LEU A 605 6.02 16.33 32.11
CA LEU A 605 5.18 17.37 32.71
C LEU A 605 3.70 16.94 32.76
N ALA A 606 2.95 17.51 33.70
CA ALA A 606 1.49 17.37 33.72
C ALA A 606 0.88 17.86 32.41
N ASN A 607 -0.04 17.08 31.82
CA ASN A 607 -0.66 17.32 30.51
C ASN A 607 0.32 17.30 29.31
N GLY A 608 1.57 16.86 29.51
CA GLY A 608 2.54 16.59 28.45
C GLY A 608 2.47 15.15 27.95
N THR A 609 3.48 14.74 27.19
CA THR A 609 3.69 13.33 26.84
C THR A 609 4.09 12.57 28.09
N ASN A 610 3.35 11.53 28.45
CA ASN A 610 3.74 10.60 29.50
C ASN A 610 4.65 9.53 28.89
N PHE A 611 5.91 9.87 28.69
CA PHE A 611 6.88 8.96 28.05
C PHE A 611 7.42 7.93 29.04
N ASP A 612 7.40 6.67 28.63
CA ASP A 612 7.86 5.53 29.43
C ASP A 612 9.33 5.17 29.13
N THR A 613 9.81 5.56 27.95
CA THR A 613 11.24 5.54 27.61
C THR A 613 11.92 6.79 28.15
N ARG A 614 12.89 6.63 29.06
CA ARG A 614 13.49 7.76 29.77
C ARG A 614 14.98 7.58 30.10
N PRO A 615 15.72 8.68 30.27
CA PRO A 615 17.04 8.66 30.86
C PRO A 615 17.10 7.99 32.23
N LEU A 616 18.18 7.24 32.49
CA LEU A 616 18.48 6.66 33.79
C LEU A 616 19.18 7.66 34.75
N GLY A 617 19.65 8.79 34.25
CA GLY A 617 20.41 9.77 35.02
C GLY A 617 20.61 11.09 34.25
N PRO A 618 21.46 12.00 34.76
CA PRO A 618 21.83 13.23 34.05
C PRO A 618 22.62 12.91 32.78
N TYR A 619 22.65 13.87 31.86
CA TYR A 619 23.61 13.83 30.75
C TYR A 619 25.02 13.97 31.29
N GLN A 620 25.93 13.15 30.77
CA GLN A 620 27.37 13.34 30.92
C GLN A 620 27.84 14.16 29.71
N VAL A 621 28.20 15.42 29.95
CA VAL A 621 28.70 16.34 28.92
C VAL A 621 30.20 16.50 29.08
N THR A 622 30.96 15.98 28.12
CA THR A 622 32.41 16.07 28.07
C THR A 622 32.84 17.19 27.13
N VAL A 623 33.61 18.15 27.63
CA VAL A 623 34.20 19.28 26.87
C VAL A 623 35.72 19.14 26.94
N GLY A 624 36.33 18.61 25.88
CA GLY A 624 37.76 18.24 25.91
C GLY A 624 38.01 17.18 26.99
N ASP A 625 38.83 17.52 28.00
CA ASP A 625 39.19 16.61 29.10
C ASP A 625 38.29 16.75 30.34
N LYS A 626 37.31 17.67 30.33
CA LYS A 626 36.41 17.94 31.47
C LYS A 626 35.05 17.28 31.25
N SER A 627 34.47 16.70 32.29
CA SER A 627 33.12 16.12 32.28
C SER A 627 32.21 16.85 33.25
N TYR A 628 30.97 17.09 32.85
CA TYR A 628 29.92 17.76 33.62
C TYR A 628 28.66 16.91 33.65
N GLU A 629 27.96 16.90 34.79
CA GLU A 629 26.62 16.33 34.87
C GLU A 629 25.59 17.42 34.61
N VAL A 630 24.76 17.25 33.58
CA VAL A 630 23.74 18.22 33.19
C VAL A 630 22.36 17.59 33.32
N ARG A 631 21.51 18.22 34.14
CA ARG A 631 20.08 17.89 34.21
C ARG A 631 19.33 18.77 33.21
N VAL A 632 18.45 18.13 32.45
CA VAL A 632 17.67 18.76 31.38
C VAL A 632 16.17 18.70 31.75
N PRO A 633 15.58 19.82 32.21
CA PRO A 633 14.15 19.88 32.51
C PRO A 633 13.31 19.71 31.25
N GLU A 634 12.14 19.08 31.38
CA GLU A 634 11.22 18.86 30.26
C GLU A 634 10.69 20.17 29.66
N GLU A 635 10.49 21.20 30.47
CA GLU A 635 10.11 22.54 29.98
C GLU A 635 11.15 23.10 28.99
N TYR A 636 12.44 22.85 29.23
CA TYR A 636 13.52 23.33 28.35
C TYR A 636 13.53 22.57 27.03
N VAL A 637 13.23 21.27 27.06
CA VAL A 637 13.09 20.43 25.86
C VAL A 637 11.92 20.92 24.99
N LEU A 638 10.78 21.22 25.61
CA LEU A 638 9.57 21.63 24.88
C LEU A 638 9.62 23.08 24.36
N THR A 639 10.43 23.93 24.97
CA THR A 639 10.55 25.35 24.58
C THR A 639 11.80 25.67 23.76
N GLY A 640 12.79 24.77 23.74
CA GLY A 640 14.09 25.05 23.13
C GLY A 640 14.95 26.00 23.98
N SER A 641 14.76 26.00 25.30
CA SER A 641 15.45 26.91 26.20
C SER A 641 16.93 26.55 26.37
N VAL A 642 17.74 27.56 26.69
CA VAL A 642 19.21 27.45 26.79
C VAL A 642 19.65 27.11 28.20
N ILE A 643 20.58 26.16 28.32
CA ILE A 643 21.36 25.86 29.52
C ILE A 643 22.82 26.23 29.21
N GLU A 644 23.36 27.19 29.96
CA GLU A 644 24.76 27.62 29.81
C GLU A 644 25.70 26.71 30.62
N LEU A 645 26.80 26.29 29.99
CA LEU A 645 27.82 25.37 30.54
C LEU A 645 29.21 26.01 30.64
#